data_AF-A0A836H1K8-F1
#
_entry.id   AF-A0A836H1K8-F1
#
_cell.length_a   1.000
_cell.length_b   1.000
_cell.length_c   1.000
_cell.angle_alpha   90.00
_cell.angle_beta   90.00
_cell.angle_gamma   90.00
#
_symmetry.space_group_name_H-M   'P 1'
#
loop_
_entity.id
_entity.type
_entity.pdbx_description
1 polymer ?
#
loop_
_entity_poly.entity_id
_entity_poly.type
_entity_poly.pdbx_seq_one_letter_code
_entity_poly.pdbx_strand_id
1 'polypeptide(L)'
;MSRIAAVDAMKLLKEQLSEKEFRIGELENRVKDLFNEAKELDEKLRVANRNARVLEEENSNYHIRIKSLEKDGSASGISPSQNEAVKLIQENMELRQSLAEAERHMRQMSFRYRETDDDAEKRIRELQSECEKMRKERLREYKELESTRHQCAELRKRIGDDEETLRSARELWDQERERYQQRIDELLDFNKRAERPFAARAARSKDDVVEEPLEQYLLKEEVAQLEKKLKEEQQKGWEKERRWVRTENELRHRIIELQTSGESEGHNGKALFHAMKDQVRALQDEIQALRGDRRGSRSTQGAPMSLASAVSAVTPATRSAEVGEWAARYDGVVTENDKLRDQAEAAKVRILELQNIADEKAIECKELEVQLTTAQKQLKAASCVPSAGGLFIQSFSDRSCGSRVTDGQHCQGDAHAMGVLQQRVRDLEAELKKISSEQEQKETISRVRVKEYEKQIMELLRENEILRNAGRSRFDPDGGDAMMDSLDGVMRLTKDKRESVEEVMRLLEFAWDSDDEGKRQLRRAKYQGAAMASQDAAKEGEIQRLQKCVSELEWKLLDVEKQAHERDDLKEAEGNLRKQNRALVTENDKLRNRIGDLEKRKEELERQQNAKQNEASRRVEELESEVDDLTRRLTKASKVTSRPASPRPSTRSPRLSARRRRPEAVALSQLSVRSTEEQRRSAIPEGAHLAVTVVELKDLLRNGRPITEPGYVIIKLKSIKEKYKTSVKMLSSVIRFDETFVFYLAQPDQDVITLHIFYKPRGGSREFHIGDACFSMATLCRGVARQRIAPVVQSPGTKEARRAAQVEVLLQTDDFGKMMTPTEEEVEEEGMRFKELVKKFENGAPEMLHAVDVYMASSELQ
;
A
#
# COMPACT_ATOMS: atom_id res chain seq x y z
N MET A 1 2.01 32.23 26.69
CA MET A 1 1.03 32.93 25.84
C MET A 1 0.45 32.07 24.70
N SER A 2 0.86 30.80 24.49
CA SER A 2 0.37 29.94 23.38
C SER A 2 -1.02 29.29 23.60
N ARG A 3 -1.62 29.38 24.79
CA ARG A 3 -2.92 28.73 25.09
C ARG A 3 -4.15 29.55 24.66
N ILE A 4 -3.98 30.84 24.41
CA ILE A 4 -5.10 31.72 24.01
C ILE A 4 -5.43 31.51 22.51
N ALA A 5 -4.41 31.30 21.68
CA ALA A 5 -4.58 31.09 20.24
C ALA A 5 -5.37 29.81 19.88
N ALA A 6 -5.26 28.75 20.69
CA ALA A 6 -5.98 27.49 20.43
C ALA A 6 -7.49 27.59 20.73
N VAL A 7 -7.87 28.40 21.73
CA VAL A 7 -9.28 28.64 22.07
C VAL A 7 -9.95 29.48 20.98
N ASP A 8 -9.24 30.45 20.42
CA ASP A 8 -9.76 31.30 19.36
C ASP A 8 -9.88 30.54 18.03
N ALA A 9 -8.95 29.63 17.72
CA ALA A 9 -9.05 28.74 16.56
C ALA A 9 -10.26 27.79 16.63
N MET A 10 -10.56 27.25 17.82
CA MET A 10 -11.71 26.37 18.03
C MET A 10 -13.04 27.13 17.91
N LYS A 11 -13.10 28.38 18.38
CA LYS A 11 -14.26 29.25 18.19
C LYS A 11 -14.48 29.55 16.71
N LEU A 12 -13.42 29.87 15.97
CA LEU A 12 -13.50 30.13 14.53
C LEU A 12 -14.00 28.92 13.74
N LEU A 13 -13.54 27.71 14.09
CA LEU A 13 -14.00 26.47 13.44
C LEU A 13 -15.47 26.16 13.75
N LYS A 14 -15.92 26.38 14.99
CA LYS A 14 -17.34 26.23 15.36
C LYS A 14 -18.23 27.23 14.62
N GLU A 15 -17.76 28.48 14.50
CA GLU A 15 -18.44 29.51 13.74
C GLU A 15 -18.55 29.13 12.25
N GLN A 16 -17.45 28.65 11.64
CA GLN A 16 -17.45 28.17 10.26
C GLN A 16 -18.35 26.94 10.03
N LEU A 17 -18.44 26.02 10.99
CA LEU A 17 -19.34 24.86 10.92
C LEU A 17 -20.80 25.30 10.98
N SER A 18 -21.14 26.16 11.93
CA SER A 18 -22.50 26.71 12.04
C SER A 18 -22.92 27.52 10.81
N GLU A 19 -21.99 28.25 10.19
CA GLU A 19 -22.23 28.98 8.94
C GLU A 19 -22.48 28.01 7.77
N LYS A 20 -21.75 26.88 7.70
CA LYS A 20 -21.96 25.86 6.67
C LYS A 20 -23.30 25.13 6.85
N GLU A 21 -23.66 24.75 8.08
CA GLU A 21 -24.94 24.11 8.38
C GLU A 21 -26.12 25.03 8.03
N PHE A 22 -26.02 26.31 8.41
CA PHE A 22 -27.00 27.32 8.02
C PHE A 22 -27.13 27.42 6.50
N ARG A 23 -26.01 27.44 5.78
CA ARG A 23 -25.99 27.52 4.31
C ARG A 23 -26.56 26.28 3.63
N ILE A 24 -26.39 25.09 4.21
CA ILE A 24 -27.04 23.86 3.74
C ILE A 24 -28.56 24.00 3.90
N GLY A 25 -29.04 24.46 5.06
CA GLY A 25 -30.47 24.71 5.28
C GLY A 25 -31.07 25.74 4.31
N GLU A 26 -30.35 26.81 3.98
CA GLU A 26 -30.75 27.77 2.95
C GLU A 26 -30.86 27.13 1.56
N LEU A 27 -29.89 26.29 1.18
CA LEU A 27 -29.90 25.59 -0.09
C LEU A 27 -31.05 24.58 -0.18
N GLU A 28 -31.34 23.84 0.89
CA GLU A 28 -32.49 22.92 0.94
C GLU A 28 -33.82 23.65 0.79
N ASN A 29 -33.99 24.80 1.46
CA ASN A 29 -35.16 25.65 1.30
C ASN A 29 -35.25 26.19 -0.12
N ARG A 30 -34.13 26.62 -0.72
CA ARG A 30 -34.10 27.07 -2.11
C ARG A 30 -34.50 25.97 -3.10
N VAL A 31 -34.10 24.73 -2.86
CA VAL A 31 -34.53 23.58 -3.69
C VAL A 31 -36.03 23.33 -3.56
N LYS A 32 -36.60 23.43 -2.35
CA LYS A 32 -38.05 23.33 -2.14
C LYS A 32 -38.81 24.44 -2.85
N ASP A 33 -38.33 25.68 -2.78
CA ASP A 33 -38.94 26.82 -3.47
C ASP A 33 -38.93 26.63 -4.98
N LEU A 34 -37.79 26.17 -5.55
CA LEU A 34 -37.69 25.87 -6.98
C LEU A 34 -38.64 24.72 -7.40
N PHE A 35 -38.86 23.72 -6.54
CA PHE A 35 -39.83 22.66 -6.79
C PHE A 35 -41.27 23.17 -6.81
N ASN A 36 -41.60 24.11 -5.91
CA ASN A 36 -42.92 24.75 -5.88
C ASN A 36 -43.13 25.66 -7.11
N GLU A 37 -42.10 26.43 -7.49
CA GLU A 37 -42.11 27.26 -8.70
C GLU A 37 -42.29 26.41 -9.96
N ALA A 38 -41.60 25.27 -10.06
CA ALA A 38 -41.76 24.33 -11.18
C ALA A 38 -43.20 23.78 -11.28
N LYS A 39 -43.85 23.45 -10.15
CA LYS A 39 -45.26 23.02 -10.13
C LYS A 39 -46.22 24.13 -10.55
N GLU A 40 -45.95 25.37 -10.11
CA GLU A 40 -46.76 26.52 -10.51
C GLU A 40 -46.65 26.81 -12.00
N LEU A 41 -45.44 26.69 -12.56
CA LEU A 41 -45.20 26.82 -14.00
C LEU A 41 -45.88 25.72 -14.82
N ASP A 42 -45.91 24.48 -14.33
CA ASP A 42 -46.60 23.37 -14.99
C ASP A 42 -48.12 23.61 -15.06
N GLU A 43 -48.73 24.10 -13.97
CA GLU A 43 -50.15 24.45 -13.98
C GLU A 43 -50.43 25.67 -14.87
N LYS A 44 -49.57 26.70 -14.87
CA LYS A 44 -49.68 27.84 -15.80
C LYS A 44 -49.58 27.39 -17.25
N LEU A 45 -48.67 26.47 -17.58
CA LEU A 45 -48.55 25.89 -18.92
C LEU A 45 -49.83 25.13 -19.32
N ARG A 46 -50.42 24.39 -18.38
CA ARG A 46 -51.68 23.66 -18.58
C ARG A 46 -52.85 24.61 -18.88
N VAL A 47 -52.94 25.73 -18.16
CA VAL A 47 -53.95 26.77 -18.40
C VAL A 47 -53.69 27.49 -19.72
N ALA A 48 -52.44 27.85 -20.02
CA ALA A 48 -52.07 28.48 -21.29
C ALA A 48 -52.42 27.60 -22.50
N ASN A 49 -52.17 26.29 -22.41
CA ASN A 49 -52.54 25.33 -23.46
C ASN A 49 -54.06 25.23 -23.64
N ARG A 50 -54.86 25.28 -22.56
CA ARG A 50 -56.32 25.37 -22.67
C ARG A 50 -56.76 26.66 -23.36
N ASN A 51 -56.20 27.80 -22.96
CA ASN A 51 -56.55 29.10 -23.54
C ASN A 51 -56.15 29.19 -25.02
N ALA A 52 -54.98 28.66 -25.40
CA ALA A 52 -54.56 28.58 -26.79
C ALA A 52 -55.56 27.80 -27.64
N ARG A 53 -56.07 26.67 -27.12
CA ARG A 53 -57.07 25.85 -27.80
C ARG A 53 -58.40 26.58 -27.99
N VAL A 54 -58.87 27.31 -26.98
CA VAL A 54 -60.08 28.15 -27.07
C VAL A 54 -59.89 29.25 -28.10
N LEU A 55 -58.73 29.92 -28.12
CA LEU A 55 -58.43 30.95 -29.11
C LEU A 55 -58.33 30.39 -30.54
N GLU A 56 -57.82 29.17 -30.72
CA GLU A 56 -57.83 28.48 -32.02
C GLU A 56 -59.27 28.19 -32.50
N GLU A 57 -60.15 27.76 -31.61
CA GLU A 57 -61.58 27.53 -31.90
C GLU A 57 -62.31 28.85 -32.24
N GLU A 58 -62.07 29.91 -31.48
CA GLU A 58 -62.61 31.25 -31.76
C GLU A 58 -62.10 31.80 -33.08
N ASN A 59 -60.79 31.72 -33.36
CA ASN A 59 -60.22 32.12 -34.66
C ASN A 59 -60.80 31.31 -35.82
N SER A 60 -61.00 30.00 -35.65
CA SER A 60 -61.66 29.16 -36.65
C SER A 60 -63.08 29.64 -36.92
N ASN A 61 -63.82 30.01 -35.88
CA ASN A 61 -65.16 30.59 -35.99
C ASN A 61 -65.16 31.96 -36.68
N TYR A 62 -64.19 32.84 -36.38
CA TYR A 62 -64.04 34.12 -37.06
C TYR A 62 -63.71 33.94 -38.53
N HIS A 63 -62.81 33.02 -38.88
CA HIS A 63 -62.53 32.69 -40.27
C HIS A 63 -63.77 32.20 -41.01
N ILE A 64 -64.60 31.35 -40.39
CA ILE A 64 -65.88 30.91 -40.98
C ILE A 64 -66.82 32.10 -41.19
N ARG A 65 -66.93 33.03 -40.23
CA ARG A 65 -67.76 34.24 -40.34
C ARG A 65 -67.26 35.20 -41.43
N ILE A 66 -65.96 35.41 -41.53
CA ILE A 66 -65.34 36.24 -42.58
C ILE A 66 -65.61 35.62 -43.95
N LYS A 67 -65.41 34.29 -44.08
CA LYS A 67 -65.69 33.57 -45.33
C LYS A 67 -67.17 33.59 -45.73
N SER A 68 -68.09 33.67 -44.76
CA SER A 68 -69.51 33.88 -45.06
C SER A 68 -69.82 35.32 -45.47
N LEU A 69 -69.17 36.33 -44.88
CA LEU A 69 -69.32 37.74 -45.26
C LEU A 69 -68.73 38.05 -46.64
N GLU A 70 -67.63 37.39 -47.04
CA GLU A 70 -67.07 37.51 -48.40
C GLU A 70 -67.97 36.93 -49.50
N LYS A 71 -68.90 36.02 -49.15
CA LYS A 71 -69.89 35.48 -50.09
C LYS A 71 -71.04 36.43 -50.37
N ASP A 72 -71.31 37.38 -49.48
CA ASP A 72 -72.36 38.38 -49.61
C ASP A 72 -71.77 39.69 -50.18
N GLY A 73 -71.45 39.66 -51.47
CA GLY A 73 -70.72 40.71 -52.18
C GLY A 73 -71.41 42.08 -52.23
N SER A 74 -71.20 42.90 -51.20
CA SER A 74 -71.49 44.35 -51.21
C SER A 74 -70.26 45.12 -50.75
N ALA A 75 -69.35 45.35 -51.70
CA ALA A 75 -68.13 46.12 -51.51
C ALA A 75 -68.40 47.62 -51.76
N SER A 76 -68.74 48.38 -50.72
CA SER A 76 -68.54 49.84 -50.70
C SER A 76 -68.58 50.39 -49.28
N GLY A 77 -67.40 50.61 -48.70
CA GLY A 77 -67.24 51.27 -47.40
C GLY A 77 -66.15 50.63 -46.55
N ILE A 78 -64.88 50.80 -46.96
CA ILE A 78 -63.72 50.43 -46.15
C ILE A 78 -63.72 51.34 -44.91
N SER A 79 -64.21 50.77 -43.81
CA SER A 79 -64.29 51.41 -42.50
C SER A 79 -62.93 51.31 -41.78
N PRO A 80 -62.64 52.20 -40.82
CA PRO A 80 -61.37 52.23 -40.08
C PRO A 80 -60.98 50.88 -39.41
N SER A 81 -61.94 49.99 -39.19
CA SER A 81 -61.73 48.64 -38.67
C SER A 81 -60.90 47.72 -39.59
N GLN A 82 -60.86 47.95 -40.91
CA GLN A 82 -60.03 47.14 -41.81
C GLN A 82 -58.54 47.44 -41.69
N ASN A 83 -58.16 48.70 -41.46
CA ASN A 83 -56.75 49.07 -41.23
C ASN A 83 -56.24 48.52 -39.89
N GLU A 84 -57.10 48.49 -38.88
CA GLU A 84 -56.79 47.88 -37.58
C GLU A 84 -56.63 46.35 -37.70
N ALA A 85 -57.47 45.68 -38.48
CA ALA A 85 -57.33 44.25 -38.77
C ALA A 85 -56.02 43.91 -39.49
N VAL A 86 -55.62 44.70 -40.50
CA VAL A 86 -54.33 44.51 -41.20
C VAL A 86 -53.16 44.70 -40.25
N LYS A 87 -53.23 45.68 -39.34
CA LYS A 87 -52.20 45.94 -38.33
C LYS A 87 -52.07 44.78 -37.34
N LEU A 88 -53.19 44.24 -36.87
CA LEU A 88 -53.23 43.06 -35.99
C LEU A 88 -52.71 41.80 -36.69
N ILE A 89 -52.96 41.62 -37.98
CA ILE A 89 -52.41 40.50 -38.76
C ILE A 89 -50.89 40.61 -38.85
N GLN A 90 -50.36 41.81 -39.12
CA GLN A 90 -48.92 42.05 -39.18
C GLN A 90 -48.25 41.81 -37.82
N GLU A 91 -48.82 42.32 -36.73
CA GLU A 91 -48.32 42.10 -35.38
C GLU A 91 -48.37 40.61 -34.98
N ASN A 92 -49.43 39.88 -35.35
CA ASN A 92 -49.50 38.43 -35.12
C ASN A 92 -48.43 37.67 -35.90
N MET A 93 -48.12 38.11 -37.12
CA MET A 93 -47.07 37.51 -37.94
C MET A 93 -45.68 37.73 -37.33
N GLU A 94 -45.41 38.93 -36.81
CA GLU A 94 -44.17 39.27 -36.08
C GLU A 94 -44.06 38.46 -34.77
N LEU A 95 -45.15 38.32 -34.02
CA LEU A 95 -45.19 37.49 -32.81
C LEU A 95 -44.93 36.01 -33.12
N ARG A 96 -45.50 35.46 -34.20
CA ARG A 96 -45.22 34.09 -34.65
C ARG A 96 -43.75 33.90 -35.04
N GLN A 97 -43.16 34.90 -35.70
CA GLN A 97 -41.75 34.86 -36.07
C GLN A 97 -40.84 34.91 -34.83
N SER A 98 -41.13 35.79 -33.87
CA SER A 98 -40.42 35.88 -32.59
C SER A 98 -40.55 34.59 -31.77
N LEU A 99 -41.74 33.99 -31.71
CA LEU A 99 -41.98 32.70 -31.04
C LEU A 99 -41.11 31.60 -31.68
N ALA A 100 -41.09 31.52 -33.01
CA ALA A 100 -40.29 30.53 -33.73
C ALA A 100 -38.77 30.72 -33.51
N GLU A 101 -38.30 31.95 -33.32
CA GLU A 101 -36.91 32.24 -32.95
C GLU A 101 -36.59 31.84 -31.51
N ALA A 102 -37.49 32.15 -30.57
CA ALA A 102 -37.35 31.75 -29.17
C ALA A 102 -37.36 30.22 -29.01
N GLU A 103 -38.21 29.50 -29.74
CA GLU A 103 -38.21 28.04 -29.77
C GLU A 103 -36.89 27.48 -30.32
N ARG A 104 -36.36 28.06 -31.41
CA ARG A 104 -35.06 27.65 -31.96
C ARG A 104 -33.94 27.85 -30.94
N HIS A 105 -33.94 28.97 -30.22
CA HIS A 105 -32.97 29.25 -29.17
C HIS A 105 -33.09 28.27 -27.99
N MET A 106 -34.31 27.97 -27.53
CA MET A 106 -34.54 26.95 -26.49
C MET A 106 -34.06 25.57 -26.90
N ARG A 107 -34.31 25.15 -28.15
CA ARG A 107 -33.82 23.86 -28.67
C ARG A 107 -32.30 23.81 -28.69
N GLN A 108 -31.63 24.89 -29.09
CA GLN A 108 -30.16 25.00 -29.01
C GLN A 108 -29.63 24.91 -27.59
N MET A 109 -30.26 25.60 -26.63
CA MET A 109 -29.87 25.51 -25.22
C MET A 109 -30.09 24.11 -24.65
N SER A 110 -31.22 23.48 -24.93
CA SER A 110 -31.50 22.10 -24.51
C SER A 110 -30.49 21.10 -25.07
N PHE A 111 -30.04 21.29 -26.31
CA PHE A 111 -28.98 20.47 -26.90
C PHE A 111 -27.66 20.63 -26.15
N ARG A 112 -27.24 21.87 -25.86
CA ARG A 112 -26.01 22.13 -25.07
C ARG A 112 -26.07 21.53 -23.66
N TYR A 113 -27.23 21.57 -23.00
CA TYR A 113 -27.40 20.95 -21.69
C TYR A 113 -27.26 19.42 -21.76
N ARG A 114 -27.80 18.78 -22.81
CA ARG A 114 -27.62 17.33 -23.00
C ARG A 114 -26.16 16.96 -23.25
N GLU A 115 -25.43 17.74 -24.05
CA GLU A 115 -23.99 17.51 -24.24
C GLU A 115 -23.22 17.60 -22.91
N THR A 116 -23.53 18.58 -22.05
CA THR A 116 -22.89 18.68 -20.74
C THR A 116 -23.27 17.55 -19.78
N ASP A 117 -24.50 17.05 -19.86
CA ASP A 117 -24.96 15.90 -19.05
C ASP A 117 -24.28 14.61 -19.52
N ASP A 118 -24.14 14.40 -20.83
CA ASP A 118 -23.44 13.25 -21.41
C ASP A 118 -21.95 13.23 -21.00
N ASP A 119 -21.27 14.39 -21.00
CA ASP A 119 -19.90 14.53 -20.52
C ASP A 119 -19.78 14.25 -19.01
N ALA A 120 -20.75 14.72 -18.22
CA ALA A 120 -20.80 14.44 -16.79
C ALA A 120 -21.01 12.94 -16.52
N GLU A 121 -21.94 12.28 -17.22
CA GLU A 121 -22.16 10.84 -17.12
C GLU A 121 -20.93 10.02 -17.53
N LYS A 122 -20.23 10.44 -18.59
CA LYS A 122 -18.98 9.80 -19.02
C LYS A 122 -17.93 9.88 -17.92
N ARG A 123 -17.77 11.06 -17.31
CA ARG A 123 -16.84 11.26 -16.18
C ARG A 123 -17.24 10.45 -14.95
N ILE A 124 -18.53 10.31 -14.65
CA ILE A 124 -19.02 9.45 -13.57
C ILE A 124 -18.67 7.99 -13.84
N ARG A 125 -18.87 7.49 -15.08
CA ARG A 125 -18.50 6.12 -15.46
C ARG A 125 -16.99 5.87 -15.37
N GLU A 126 -16.17 6.82 -15.78
CA GLU A 126 -14.71 6.77 -15.64
C GLU A 126 -14.28 6.67 -14.17
N LEU A 127 -14.84 7.53 -13.30
CA LEU A 127 -14.57 7.49 -11.86
C LEU A 127 -15.05 6.18 -11.20
N GLN A 128 -16.17 5.63 -11.64
CA GLN A 128 -16.65 4.31 -11.17
C GLN A 128 -15.69 3.18 -11.56
N SER A 129 -15.19 3.19 -12.80
CA SER A 129 -14.19 2.23 -13.29
C SER A 129 -12.87 2.34 -12.50
N GLU A 130 -12.43 3.57 -12.21
CA GLU A 130 -11.25 3.82 -11.38
C GLU A 130 -11.42 3.33 -9.94
N CYS A 131 -12.59 3.58 -9.32
CA CYS A 131 -12.92 3.05 -8.01
C CYS A 131 -12.93 1.52 -7.96
N GLU A 132 -13.45 0.85 -8.99
CA GLU A 132 -13.39 -0.61 -9.10
C GLU A 132 -11.97 -1.13 -9.27
N LYS A 133 -11.13 -0.44 -10.06
CA LYS A 133 -9.71 -0.77 -10.22
C LYS A 133 -8.98 -0.69 -8.89
N MET A 134 -9.16 0.40 -8.14
CA MET A 134 -8.59 0.57 -6.79
C MET A 134 -9.08 -0.50 -5.81
N ARG A 135 -10.35 -0.90 -5.88
CA ARG A 135 -10.91 -1.98 -5.04
C ARG A 135 -10.26 -3.33 -5.36
N LYS A 136 -10.03 -3.63 -6.65
CA LYS A 136 -9.33 -4.85 -7.09
C LYS A 136 -7.86 -4.85 -6.68
N GLU A 137 -7.19 -3.71 -6.74
CA GLU A 137 -5.79 -3.54 -6.31
C GLU A 137 -5.64 -3.75 -4.81
N ARG A 138 -6.47 -3.10 -3.97
CA ARG A 138 -6.49 -3.33 -2.52
C ARG A 138 -6.75 -4.79 -2.16
N LEU A 139 -7.58 -5.50 -2.92
CA LEU A 139 -7.82 -6.93 -2.70
C LEU A 139 -6.58 -7.79 -3.05
N ARG A 140 -5.78 -7.38 -4.05
CA ARG A 140 -4.50 -8.04 -4.38
C ARG A 140 -3.48 -7.80 -3.26
N GLU A 141 -3.30 -6.56 -2.84
CA GLU A 141 -2.42 -6.18 -1.72
C GLU A 141 -2.80 -6.94 -0.44
N TYR A 142 -4.10 -7.06 -0.15
CA TYR A 142 -4.57 -7.84 0.99
C TYR A 142 -4.17 -9.32 0.91
N LYS A 143 -4.27 -9.94 -0.28
CA LYS A 143 -3.86 -11.34 -0.48
C LYS A 143 -2.34 -11.51 -0.38
N GLU A 144 -1.56 -10.56 -0.86
CA GLU A 144 -0.09 -10.56 -0.71
C GLU A 144 0.32 -10.39 0.76
N LEU A 145 -0.36 -9.51 1.50
CA LEU A 145 -0.18 -9.36 2.95
C LEU A 145 -0.57 -10.63 3.70
N GLU A 146 -1.62 -11.32 3.28
CA GLU A 146 -2.03 -12.59 3.89
C GLU A 146 -1.04 -13.73 3.57
N SER A 147 -0.49 -13.77 2.35
CA SER A 147 0.57 -14.70 1.94
C SER A 147 1.85 -14.49 2.74
N THR A 148 2.31 -13.24 2.88
CA THR A 148 3.50 -12.90 3.67
C THR A 148 3.29 -13.20 5.16
N ARG A 149 2.09 -12.97 5.72
CA ARG A 149 1.75 -13.40 7.08
C ARG A 149 1.85 -14.92 7.26
N HIS A 150 1.39 -15.71 6.28
CA HIS A 150 1.54 -17.17 6.31
C HIS A 150 3.01 -17.59 6.27
N GLN A 151 3.82 -16.99 5.39
CA GLN A 151 5.27 -17.25 5.32
C GLN A 151 5.97 -16.90 6.64
N CYS A 152 5.64 -15.77 7.27
CA CYS A 152 6.17 -15.42 8.58
C CYS A 152 5.75 -16.41 9.68
N ALA A 153 4.51 -16.90 9.65
CA ALA A 153 4.05 -17.92 10.59
C ALA A 153 4.78 -19.25 10.40
N GLU A 154 5.03 -19.66 9.16
CA GLU A 154 5.79 -20.87 8.83
C GLU A 154 7.26 -20.76 9.28
N LEU A 155 7.90 -19.63 9.03
CA LEU A 155 9.28 -19.37 9.50
C LEU A 155 9.37 -19.37 11.03
N ARG A 156 8.41 -18.76 11.73
CA ARG A 156 8.34 -18.82 13.20
C ARG A 156 8.18 -20.24 13.72
N LYS A 157 7.36 -21.05 13.05
CA LYS A 157 7.22 -22.47 13.39
C LYS A 157 8.54 -23.22 13.22
N ARG A 158 9.23 -23.03 12.09
CA ARG A 158 10.55 -23.65 11.84
C ARG A 158 11.58 -23.23 12.89
N ILE A 159 11.62 -21.96 13.28
CA ILE A 159 12.50 -21.49 14.37
C ILE A 159 12.14 -22.18 15.69
N GLY A 160 10.86 -22.35 16.00
CA GLY A 160 10.42 -23.08 17.19
C GLY A 160 10.84 -24.56 17.17
N ASP A 161 10.71 -25.23 16.03
CA ASP A 161 11.16 -26.61 15.83
C ASP A 161 12.69 -26.70 16.00
N ASP A 162 13.46 -25.76 15.44
CA ASP A 162 14.92 -25.68 15.59
C ASP A 162 15.33 -25.42 17.05
N GLU A 163 14.62 -24.55 17.78
CA GLU A 163 14.85 -24.32 19.21
C GLU A 163 14.58 -25.57 20.05
N GLU A 164 13.57 -26.36 19.72
CA GLU A 164 13.25 -27.62 20.39
C GLU A 164 14.30 -28.70 20.11
N THR A 165 14.80 -28.79 18.86
CA THR A 165 15.91 -29.69 18.53
C THR A 165 17.21 -29.30 19.25
N LEU A 166 17.53 -28.01 19.33
CA LEU A 166 18.68 -27.51 20.09
C LEU A 166 18.55 -27.75 21.59
N ARG A 167 17.34 -27.64 22.14
CA ARG A 167 17.05 -27.96 23.55
C ARG A 167 17.29 -29.44 23.82
N SER A 168 16.76 -30.31 22.96
CA SER A 168 16.96 -31.77 23.04
C SER A 168 18.43 -32.15 22.93
N ALA A 169 19.17 -31.52 22.00
CA ALA A 169 20.61 -31.73 21.86
C ALA A 169 21.39 -31.27 23.12
N ARG A 170 21.01 -30.13 23.72
CA ARG A 170 21.60 -29.66 24.97
C ARG A 170 21.37 -30.64 26.11
N GLU A 171 20.15 -31.15 26.27
CA GLU A 171 19.81 -32.14 27.29
C GLU A 171 20.63 -33.42 27.13
N LEU A 172 20.81 -33.91 25.91
CA LEU A 172 21.69 -35.06 25.62
C LEU A 172 23.16 -34.78 25.99
N TRP A 173 23.67 -33.58 25.69
CA TRP A 173 25.03 -33.18 26.07
C TRP A 173 25.21 -33.05 27.57
N ASP A 174 24.19 -32.57 28.29
CA ASP A 174 24.23 -32.49 29.76
C ASP A 174 24.18 -33.89 30.38
N GLN A 175 23.37 -34.82 29.84
CA GLN A 175 23.37 -36.24 30.24
C GLN A 175 24.73 -36.91 30.01
N GLU A 176 25.36 -36.68 28.85
CA GLU A 176 26.67 -37.26 28.55
C GLU A 176 27.77 -36.66 29.44
N ARG A 177 27.69 -35.35 29.74
CA ARG A 177 28.57 -34.70 30.72
C ARG A 177 28.43 -35.33 32.11
N GLU A 178 27.20 -35.60 32.54
CA GLU A 178 26.93 -36.26 33.83
C GLU A 178 27.50 -37.67 33.87
N ARG A 179 27.38 -38.45 32.79
CA ARG A 179 28.02 -39.78 32.66
C ARG A 179 29.53 -39.71 32.73
N TYR A 180 30.16 -38.76 32.05
CA TYR A 180 31.62 -38.56 32.14
C TYR A 180 32.04 -38.17 33.55
N GLN A 181 31.28 -37.29 34.22
CA GLN A 181 31.55 -36.90 35.61
C GLN A 181 31.46 -38.11 36.55
N GLN A 182 30.40 -38.92 36.45
CA GLN A 182 30.26 -40.15 37.21
C GLN A 182 31.45 -41.10 36.99
N ARG A 183 31.91 -41.25 35.74
CA ARG A 183 33.06 -42.10 35.41
C ARG A 183 34.37 -41.55 35.97
N ILE A 184 34.54 -40.22 36.00
CA ILE A 184 35.69 -39.59 36.67
C ILE A 184 35.64 -39.86 38.17
N ASP A 185 34.47 -39.71 38.80
CA ASP A 185 34.30 -39.95 40.23
C ASP A 185 34.54 -41.43 40.59
N GLU A 186 34.08 -42.37 39.77
CA GLU A 186 34.38 -43.81 39.89
C GLU A 186 35.88 -44.11 39.78
N LEU A 187 36.58 -43.48 38.82
CA LEU A 187 38.04 -43.63 38.67
C LEU A 187 38.80 -43.05 39.86
N LEU A 188 38.36 -41.89 40.38
CA LEU A 188 38.94 -41.29 41.58
C LEU A 188 38.72 -42.17 42.81
N ASP A 189 37.53 -42.76 42.96
CA ASP A 189 37.24 -43.69 44.05
C ASP A 189 37.98 -45.02 43.91
N PHE A 190 38.15 -45.52 42.68
CA PHE A 190 39.00 -46.68 42.41
C PHE A 190 40.44 -46.38 42.79
N ASN A 191 40.99 -45.22 42.42
CA ASN A 191 42.35 -44.83 42.77
C ASN A 191 42.53 -44.71 44.29
N LYS A 192 41.58 -44.07 45.01
CA LYS A 192 41.58 -44.02 46.49
C LYS A 192 41.53 -45.41 47.14
N ARG A 193 40.86 -46.39 46.51
CA ARG A 193 40.80 -47.78 47.00
C ARG A 193 42.10 -48.54 46.67
N ALA A 194 42.71 -48.28 45.52
CA ALA A 194 43.99 -48.88 45.11
C ALA A 194 45.16 -48.32 45.94
N GLU A 195 45.10 -47.05 46.35
CA GLU A 195 46.08 -46.42 47.24
C GLU A 195 45.92 -46.80 48.72
N ARG A 196 44.91 -47.62 49.11
CA ARG A 196 44.92 -48.21 50.45
C ARG A 196 46.15 -49.11 50.57
N PRO A 197 47.12 -48.77 51.43
CA PRO A 197 48.30 -49.60 51.57
C PRO A 197 47.84 -50.97 52.09
N PHE A 198 48.28 -52.03 51.44
CA PHE A 198 48.35 -53.37 52.04
C PHE A 198 49.35 -53.32 53.21
N ALA A 199 48.95 -52.65 54.29
CA ALA A 199 49.69 -52.62 55.55
C ALA A 199 49.32 -53.87 56.35
N ALA A 200 49.89 -55.01 55.95
CA ALA A 200 50.10 -56.13 56.83
C ALA A 200 51.45 -56.78 56.52
N ARG A 201 52.41 -56.54 57.41
CA ARG A 201 53.72 -57.21 57.54
C ARG A 201 54.72 -57.04 56.40
N ALA A 202 55.60 -56.05 56.55
CA ALA A 202 57.03 -56.33 56.66
C ALA A 202 57.74 -55.12 57.25
N ALA A 203 58.59 -55.39 58.23
CA ALA A 203 59.29 -54.41 59.03
C ALA A 203 60.60 -54.00 58.35
N ARG A 204 60.94 -52.70 58.51
CA ARG A 204 62.30 -52.12 58.60
C ARG A 204 63.21 -52.16 57.35
N SER A 205 63.34 -50.99 56.71
CA SER A 205 64.61 -50.37 56.28
C SER A 205 64.28 -48.95 55.81
N LYS A 206 64.39 -47.93 56.67
CA LYS A 206 65.53 -46.99 56.79
C LYS A 206 66.15 -46.56 55.45
N ASP A 207 65.97 -45.28 55.17
CA ASP A 207 66.80 -44.37 54.37
C ASP A 207 67.25 -44.90 53.01
N ASP A 208 66.39 -44.73 52.02
CA ASP A 208 66.85 -44.52 50.65
C ASP A 208 66.07 -43.31 50.10
N VAL A 209 66.74 -42.16 50.08
CA VAL A 209 66.30 -40.99 49.34
C VAL A 209 66.43 -41.39 47.88
N VAL A 210 65.35 -41.91 47.31
CA VAL A 210 65.24 -42.20 45.89
C VAL A 210 65.35 -40.85 45.19
N GLU A 211 66.56 -40.53 44.72
CA GLU A 211 66.79 -39.45 43.78
C GLU A 211 65.82 -39.66 42.61
N GLU A 212 64.80 -38.80 42.49
CA GLU A 212 63.99 -38.72 41.29
C GLU A 212 64.97 -38.65 40.11
N PRO A 213 64.87 -39.56 39.11
CA PRO A 213 65.81 -39.60 38.01
C PRO A 213 65.94 -38.19 37.41
N LEU A 214 67.17 -37.71 37.20
CA LEU A 214 67.44 -36.36 36.69
C LEU A 214 66.63 -36.04 35.42
N GLU A 215 66.34 -37.07 34.61
CA GLU A 215 65.45 -36.99 33.44
C GLU A 215 64.03 -36.52 33.79
N GLN A 216 63.44 -37.00 34.89
CA GLN A 216 62.10 -36.61 35.32
C GLN A 216 62.06 -35.16 35.82
N TYR A 217 63.15 -34.68 36.43
CA TYR A 217 63.28 -33.29 36.82
C TYR A 217 63.42 -32.36 35.60
N LEU A 218 64.25 -32.75 34.62
CA LEU A 218 64.41 -32.02 33.34
C LEU A 218 63.09 -31.97 32.55
N LEU A 219 62.34 -33.08 32.48
CA LEU A 219 61.01 -33.13 31.86
C LEU A 219 60.01 -32.22 32.58
N LYS A 220 60.00 -32.19 33.92
CA LYS A 220 59.15 -31.25 34.68
C LYS A 220 59.53 -29.80 34.40
N GLU A 221 60.82 -29.50 34.27
CA GLU A 221 61.30 -28.16 33.94
C GLU A 221 60.92 -27.74 32.50
N GLU A 222 61.07 -28.63 31.52
CA GLU A 222 60.66 -28.39 30.13
C GLU A 222 59.16 -28.19 30.01
N VAL A 223 58.34 -29.00 30.69
CA VAL A 223 56.88 -28.82 30.74
C VAL A 223 56.54 -27.47 31.38
N ALA A 224 57.18 -27.09 32.49
CA ALA A 224 56.96 -25.80 33.12
C ALA A 224 57.35 -24.62 32.20
N GLN A 225 58.44 -24.75 31.43
CA GLN A 225 58.86 -23.75 30.45
C GLN A 225 57.88 -23.65 29.27
N LEU A 226 57.37 -24.78 28.77
CA LEU A 226 56.36 -24.81 27.70
C LEU A 226 55.02 -24.24 28.16
N GLU A 227 54.57 -24.57 29.38
CA GLU A 227 53.38 -23.98 29.98
C GLU A 227 53.51 -22.46 30.16
N LYS A 228 54.69 -21.99 30.59
CA LYS A 228 54.98 -20.57 30.71
C LYS A 228 54.91 -19.87 29.35
N LYS A 229 55.57 -20.42 28.32
CA LYS A 229 55.52 -19.88 26.95
C LYS A 229 54.11 -19.88 26.38
N LEU A 230 53.33 -20.94 26.63
CA LEU A 230 51.93 -21.03 26.20
C LEU A 230 51.07 -19.95 26.87
N LYS A 231 51.25 -19.72 28.18
CA LYS A 231 50.57 -18.65 28.92
C LYS A 231 50.95 -17.27 28.39
N GLU A 232 52.22 -17.03 28.10
CA GLU A 232 52.71 -15.77 27.50
C GLU A 232 52.10 -15.50 26.12
N GLU A 233 52.06 -16.51 25.23
CA GLU A 233 51.44 -16.37 23.90
C GLU A 233 49.92 -16.21 23.97
N GLN A 234 49.25 -16.92 24.89
CA GLN A 234 47.83 -16.69 25.14
C GLN A 234 47.56 -15.27 25.64
N GLN A 235 48.38 -14.78 26.57
CA GLN A 235 48.26 -13.41 27.09
C GLN A 235 48.49 -12.36 25.99
N LYS A 236 49.53 -12.52 25.16
CA LYS A 236 49.77 -11.65 23.99
C LYS A 236 48.59 -11.65 23.02
N GLY A 237 48.01 -12.81 22.74
CA GLY A 237 46.81 -12.94 21.91
C GLY A 237 45.61 -12.21 22.50
N TRP A 238 45.41 -12.31 23.81
CA TRP A 238 44.35 -11.59 24.54
C TRP A 238 44.55 -10.06 24.56
N GLU A 239 45.79 -9.59 24.68
CA GLU A 239 46.11 -8.16 24.63
C GLU A 239 45.96 -7.58 23.23
N LYS A 240 46.25 -8.37 22.19
CA LYS A 240 46.01 -8.02 20.78
C LYS A 240 44.50 -7.91 20.50
N GLU A 241 43.71 -8.90 20.92
CA GLU A 241 42.24 -8.88 20.81
C GLU A 241 41.64 -7.67 21.55
N ARG A 242 42.09 -7.38 22.78
CA ARG A 242 41.64 -6.19 23.53
C ARG A 242 41.95 -4.88 22.81
N ARG A 243 43.12 -4.75 22.17
CA ARG A 243 43.45 -3.56 21.38
C ARG A 243 42.54 -3.40 20.17
N TRP A 244 42.24 -4.49 19.46
CA TRP A 244 41.36 -4.48 18.29
C TRP A 244 39.91 -4.13 18.61
N VAL A 245 39.38 -4.68 19.70
CA VAL A 245 38.02 -4.34 20.15
C VAL A 245 37.92 -2.85 20.50
N ARG A 246 38.96 -2.25 21.11
CA ARG A 246 38.98 -0.80 21.36
C ARG A 246 38.98 -0.01 20.06
N THR A 247 39.83 -0.35 19.10
CA THR A 247 39.88 0.35 17.81
C THR A 247 38.59 0.18 17.01
N GLU A 248 37.94 -0.99 17.07
CA GLU A 248 36.64 -1.22 16.46
C GLU A 248 35.57 -0.32 17.09
N ASN A 249 35.53 -0.24 18.42
CA ASN A 249 34.58 0.63 19.14
C ASN A 249 34.82 2.12 18.83
N GLU A 250 36.07 2.56 18.77
CA GLU A 250 36.43 3.93 18.39
C GLU A 250 35.97 4.26 16.95
N LEU A 251 36.16 3.34 16.00
CA LEU A 251 35.70 3.51 14.62
C LEU A 251 34.17 3.53 14.54
N ARG A 252 33.48 2.65 15.28
CA ARG A 252 32.01 2.64 15.38
C ARG A 252 31.47 3.94 15.96
N HIS A 253 32.11 4.48 17.00
CA HIS A 253 31.75 5.77 17.57
C HIS A 253 31.93 6.91 16.56
N ARG A 254 33.05 6.97 15.83
CA ARG A 254 33.25 7.97 14.76
C ARG A 254 32.23 7.83 13.63
N ILE A 255 31.87 6.60 13.24
CA ILE A 255 30.82 6.35 12.24
C ILE A 255 29.48 6.93 12.72
N ILE A 256 29.13 6.72 13.99
CA ILE A 256 27.90 7.26 14.59
C ILE A 256 27.98 8.79 14.67
N GLU A 257 29.11 9.36 15.11
CA GLU A 257 29.33 10.81 15.15
C GLU A 257 29.16 11.44 13.76
N LEU A 258 29.75 10.85 12.72
CA LEU A 258 29.60 11.29 11.33
C LEU A 258 28.16 11.14 10.79
N GLN A 259 27.41 10.14 11.26
CA GLN A 259 25.99 9.98 10.92
C GLN A 259 25.12 11.03 11.61
N THR A 260 25.43 11.35 12.86
CA THR A 260 24.66 12.32 13.65
C THR A 260 25.00 13.77 13.34
N SER A 261 26.21 14.05 12.87
CA SER A 261 26.67 15.43 12.63
C SER A 261 26.12 16.06 11.35
N GLY A 262 25.41 15.32 10.49
CA GLY A 262 24.45 15.83 9.48
C GLY A 262 24.97 16.82 8.40
N GLU A 263 26.20 17.32 8.51
CA GLU A 263 26.70 18.46 7.71
C GLU A 263 27.61 18.05 6.53
N SER A 264 27.79 16.76 6.25
CA SER A 264 28.66 16.34 5.15
C SER A 264 27.92 16.21 3.80
N GLU A 265 27.52 17.34 3.21
CA GLU A 265 27.24 17.43 1.76
C GLU A 265 28.52 17.40 0.90
N GLY A 266 29.70 17.32 1.52
CA GLY A 266 30.95 17.10 0.82
C GLY A 266 31.04 15.67 0.26
N HIS A 267 31.24 15.53 -1.05
CA HIS A 267 31.44 14.26 -1.77
C HIS A 267 32.48 13.33 -1.11
N ASN A 268 33.45 13.90 -0.37
CA ASN A 268 34.48 13.19 0.37
C ASN A 268 34.00 12.52 1.67
N GLY A 269 32.91 12.98 2.29
CA GLY A 269 32.37 12.40 3.54
C GLY A 269 31.81 11.00 3.32
N LYS A 270 31.18 10.75 2.16
CA LYS A 270 30.68 9.42 1.78
C LYS A 270 31.83 8.44 1.54
N ALA A 271 32.90 8.87 0.87
CA ALA A 271 34.08 8.02 0.64
C ALA A 271 34.78 7.65 1.96
N LEU A 272 34.95 8.62 2.87
CA LEU A 272 35.51 8.38 4.20
C LEU A 272 34.64 7.41 5.02
N PHE A 273 33.31 7.58 4.98
CA PHE A 273 32.37 6.68 5.65
C PHE A 273 32.48 5.24 5.15
N HIS A 274 32.57 5.04 3.83
CA HIS A 274 32.75 3.70 3.25
C HIS A 274 34.10 3.10 3.64
N ALA A 275 35.18 3.89 3.58
CA ALA A 275 36.51 3.44 4.01
C ALA A 275 36.54 3.02 5.50
N MET A 276 35.87 3.77 6.38
CA MET A 276 35.76 3.41 7.80
C MET A 276 34.92 2.14 8.01
N LYS A 277 33.86 1.94 7.22
CA LYS A 277 33.04 0.72 7.27
C LYS A 277 33.81 -0.51 6.80
N ASP A 278 34.61 -0.37 5.74
CA ASP A 278 35.47 -1.45 5.24
C ASP A 278 36.60 -1.77 6.21
N GLN A 279 37.16 -0.76 6.90
CA GLN A 279 38.14 -0.97 7.97
C GLN A 279 37.54 -1.72 9.18
N VAL A 280 36.30 -1.41 9.58
CA VAL A 280 35.59 -2.17 10.62
C VAL A 280 35.37 -3.62 10.19
N ARG A 281 35.00 -3.86 8.92
CA ARG A 281 34.82 -5.22 8.38
C ARG A 281 36.15 -5.99 8.38
N ALA A 282 37.24 -5.36 7.93
CA ALA A 282 38.56 -5.98 7.94
C ALA A 282 39.02 -6.36 9.35
N LEU A 283 38.78 -5.51 10.36
CA LEU A 283 39.08 -5.82 11.76
C LEU A 283 38.23 -6.98 12.29
N GLN A 284 36.96 -7.07 11.89
CA GLN A 284 36.09 -8.20 12.27
C GLN A 284 36.57 -9.52 11.68
N ASP A 285 36.97 -9.50 10.41
CA ASP A 285 37.54 -10.67 9.74
C ASP A 285 38.86 -11.10 10.40
N GLU A 286 39.71 -10.16 10.80
CA GLU A 286 40.97 -10.46 11.50
C GLU A 286 40.73 -11.00 12.93
N ILE A 287 39.77 -10.45 13.68
CA ILE A 287 39.32 -10.99 14.98
C ILE A 287 38.78 -12.41 14.80
N GLN A 288 38.00 -12.65 13.75
CA GLN A 288 37.42 -13.96 13.46
C GLN A 288 38.49 -14.97 13.03
N ALA A 289 39.50 -14.55 12.26
CA ALA A 289 40.65 -15.36 11.91
C ALA A 289 41.47 -15.76 13.15
N LEU A 290 41.77 -14.82 14.06
CA LEU A 290 42.44 -15.14 15.33
C LEU A 290 41.65 -16.12 16.20
N ARG A 291 40.32 -16.05 16.18
CA ARG A 291 39.44 -17.00 16.89
C ARG A 291 39.37 -18.35 16.18
N GLY A 292 39.47 -18.36 14.85
CA GLY A 292 39.54 -19.56 14.01
C GLY A 292 40.83 -20.34 14.23
N ASP A 293 41.98 -19.65 14.28
CA ASP A 293 43.29 -20.28 14.52
C ASP A 293 43.35 -20.97 15.89
N ARG A 294 42.71 -20.39 16.93
CA ARG A 294 42.57 -21.04 18.25
C ARG A 294 41.78 -22.35 18.21
N ARG A 295 40.86 -22.52 17.25
CA ARG A 295 40.13 -23.79 17.05
C ARG A 295 40.90 -24.77 16.16
N GLY A 296 41.67 -24.27 15.19
CA GLY A 296 42.44 -25.10 14.25
C GLY A 296 43.65 -25.80 14.88
N SER A 297 44.35 -25.14 15.81
CA SER A 297 45.61 -25.68 16.37
C SER A 297 45.45 -26.86 17.35
N ARG A 298 44.23 -27.35 17.62
CA ARG A 298 44.03 -28.58 18.40
C ARG A 298 43.88 -29.85 17.55
N SER A 299 43.90 -29.76 16.21
CA SER A 299 43.56 -30.90 15.34
C SER A 299 44.71 -31.45 14.48
N THR A 300 45.91 -30.86 14.46
CA THR A 300 46.99 -31.31 13.58
C THR A 300 48.37 -31.18 14.22
N GLN A 301 48.75 -32.15 15.06
CA GLN A 301 50.15 -32.49 15.31
C GLN A 301 50.30 -34.02 15.24
N GLY A 302 50.88 -34.48 14.13
CA GLY A 302 51.22 -35.87 13.87
C GLY A 302 52.00 -35.96 12.56
N ALA A 303 53.32 -35.73 12.62
CA ALA A 303 54.28 -35.98 11.55
C ALA A 303 55.67 -36.24 12.18
N PRO A 304 56.67 -36.80 11.46
CA PRO A 304 57.02 -38.23 11.53
C PRO A 304 58.54 -38.51 11.72
N MET A 305 58.92 -39.67 12.26
CA MET A 305 60.27 -40.26 12.27
C MET A 305 60.11 -41.79 12.51
N SER A 306 60.89 -42.76 12.03
CA SER A 306 61.73 -43.02 10.85
C SER A 306 62.17 -44.51 10.99
N LEU A 307 62.19 -45.28 9.89
CA LEU A 307 62.98 -46.49 9.58
C LEU A 307 62.92 -47.76 10.47
N ALA A 308 62.52 -48.91 9.90
CA ALA A 308 63.44 -49.89 9.29
C ALA A 308 62.77 -51.24 8.89
N SER A 309 62.83 -51.53 7.58
CA SER A 309 63.14 -52.80 6.89
C SER A 309 62.74 -54.18 7.47
N ALA A 310 61.99 -54.99 6.71
CA ALA A 310 62.54 -56.17 6.00
C ALA A 310 61.49 -56.94 5.17
N VAL A 311 61.98 -57.46 4.05
CA VAL A 311 61.35 -58.14 2.91
C VAL A 311 61.10 -59.64 3.19
N SER A 312 60.00 -60.23 2.72
CA SER A 312 60.04 -61.51 2.01
C SER A 312 58.75 -61.83 1.24
N ALA A 313 58.91 -62.64 0.20
CA ALA A 313 58.16 -62.65 -1.04
C ALA A 313 57.42 -64.00 -1.30
N VAL A 314 56.33 -63.92 -2.09
CA VAL A 314 55.88 -64.90 -3.12
C VAL A 314 55.27 -66.22 -2.59
N THR A 315 53.99 -66.55 -2.82
CA THR A 315 53.42 -66.99 -4.13
C THR A 315 51.87 -66.95 -4.17
N PRO A 316 51.25 -66.99 -5.37
CA PRO A 316 49.87 -66.58 -5.64
C PRO A 316 48.91 -67.75 -5.98
N ALA A 317 47.60 -67.56 -5.74
CA ALA A 317 46.57 -68.37 -6.40
C ALA A 317 45.21 -67.66 -6.51
N THR A 318 44.78 -67.49 -7.77
CA THR A 318 43.39 -67.57 -8.27
C THR A 318 42.30 -66.71 -7.64
N ARG A 319 42.15 -65.47 -8.13
CA ARG A 319 40.87 -64.72 -8.14
C ARG A 319 40.77 -63.84 -9.39
N SER A 320 40.46 -64.41 -10.55
CA SER A 320 40.30 -63.63 -11.80
C SER A 320 38.85 -63.35 -12.17
N ALA A 321 37.86 -63.85 -11.43
CA ALA A 321 36.44 -63.64 -11.73
C ALA A 321 35.88 -62.34 -11.11
N GLU A 322 36.29 -61.96 -9.89
CA GLU A 322 35.86 -60.71 -9.23
C GLU A 322 36.40 -59.47 -9.95
N VAL A 323 37.58 -59.57 -10.58
CA VAL A 323 38.24 -58.44 -11.26
C VAL A 323 37.47 -58.03 -12.52
N GLY A 324 36.81 -58.97 -13.22
CA GLY A 324 36.00 -58.66 -14.40
C GLY A 324 34.72 -57.89 -14.07
N GLU A 325 34.10 -58.19 -12.92
CA GLU A 325 32.88 -57.51 -12.48
C GLU A 325 33.16 -56.11 -11.95
N TRP A 326 34.29 -55.93 -11.27
CA TRP A 326 34.81 -54.60 -10.91
C TRP A 326 35.24 -53.79 -12.13
N ALA A 327 35.83 -54.41 -13.15
CA ALA A 327 36.16 -53.74 -14.40
C ALA A 327 34.90 -53.26 -15.14
N ALA A 328 33.85 -54.08 -15.21
CA ALA A 328 32.57 -53.67 -15.82
C ALA A 328 31.86 -52.55 -15.06
N ARG A 329 31.91 -52.55 -13.71
CA ARG A 329 31.37 -51.44 -12.89
C ARG A 329 32.20 -50.17 -13.04
N TYR A 330 33.52 -50.31 -13.12
CA TYR A 330 34.43 -49.20 -13.37
C TYR A 330 34.19 -48.59 -14.75
N ASP A 331 34.09 -49.40 -15.80
CA ASP A 331 33.76 -48.94 -17.15
C ASP A 331 32.36 -48.29 -17.20
N GLY A 332 31.39 -48.80 -16.45
CA GLY A 332 30.08 -48.17 -16.27
C GLY A 332 30.18 -46.77 -15.67
N VAL A 333 30.92 -46.60 -14.57
CA VAL A 333 31.16 -45.29 -13.93
C VAL A 333 31.93 -44.36 -14.85
N VAL A 334 32.91 -44.86 -15.61
CA VAL A 334 33.68 -44.06 -16.57
C VAL A 334 32.78 -43.55 -17.69
N THR A 335 31.92 -44.39 -18.27
CA THR A 335 30.97 -43.94 -19.31
C THR A 335 29.91 -42.96 -18.79
N GLU A 336 29.51 -43.08 -17.53
CA GLU A 336 28.60 -42.11 -16.89
C GLU A 336 29.31 -40.77 -16.61
N ASN A 337 30.58 -40.82 -16.21
CA ASN A 337 31.41 -39.63 -16.02
C ASN A 337 31.69 -38.91 -17.36
N ASP A 338 31.92 -39.66 -18.44
CA ASP A 338 32.07 -39.09 -19.78
C ASP A 338 30.76 -38.45 -20.26
N LYS A 339 29.58 -39.05 -20.00
CA LYS A 339 28.28 -38.42 -20.28
C LYS A 339 28.05 -37.14 -19.46
N LEU A 340 28.46 -37.12 -18.20
CA LEU A 340 28.38 -35.93 -17.35
C LEU A 340 29.34 -34.83 -17.83
N ARG A 341 30.53 -35.19 -18.33
CA ARG A 341 31.45 -34.25 -19.00
C ARG A 341 30.85 -33.69 -20.28
N ASP A 342 30.25 -34.54 -21.12
CA ASP A 342 29.58 -34.09 -22.35
C ASP A 342 28.42 -33.14 -22.04
N GLN A 343 27.64 -33.41 -20.98
CA GLN A 343 26.58 -32.51 -20.50
C GLN A 343 27.14 -31.19 -19.96
N ALA A 344 28.26 -31.23 -19.25
CA ALA A 344 28.93 -30.03 -18.75
C ALA A 344 29.50 -29.19 -19.90
N GLU A 345 30.13 -29.81 -20.91
CA GLU A 345 30.62 -29.12 -22.11
C GLU A 345 29.47 -28.56 -22.95
N ALA A 346 28.37 -29.29 -23.12
CA ALA A 346 27.16 -28.77 -23.77
C ALA A 346 26.56 -27.57 -23.02
N ALA A 347 26.56 -27.60 -21.69
CA ALA A 347 26.12 -26.47 -20.87
C ALA A 347 27.07 -25.27 -21.01
N LYS A 348 28.39 -25.48 -21.09
CA LYS A 348 29.37 -24.41 -21.36
C LYS A 348 29.17 -23.79 -22.74
N VAL A 349 28.97 -24.59 -23.79
CA VAL A 349 28.66 -24.09 -25.15
C VAL A 349 27.42 -23.22 -25.12
N ARG A 350 26.35 -23.65 -24.43
CA ARG A 350 25.11 -22.87 -24.30
C ARG A 350 25.30 -21.56 -23.51
N ILE A 351 26.14 -21.56 -22.47
CA ILE A 351 26.52 -20.34 -21.75
C ILE A 351 27.27 -19.38 -22.67
N LEU A 352 28.21 -19.88 -23.48
CA LEU A 352 28.94 -19.07 -24.45
C LEU A 352 28.02 -18.50 -25.55
N GLU A 353 27.03 -19.27 -26.03
CA GLU A 353 26.01 -18.76 -26.96
C GLU A 353 25.18 -17.63 -26.33
N LEU A 354 24.71 -17.81 -25.09
CA LEU A 354 23.97 -16.77 -24.36
C LEU A 354 24.83 -15.54 -24.09
N GLN A 355 26.13 -15.74 -23.80
CA GLN A 355 27.10 -14.66 -23.65
C GLN A 355 27.28 -13.89 -24.96
N ASN A 356 27.44 -14.58 -26.09
CA ASN A 356 27.54 -13.93 -27.41
C ASN A 356 26.27 -13.14 -27.75
N ILE A 357 25.09 -13.67 -27.45
CA ILE A 357 23.82 -12.94 -27.63
C ILE A 357 23.77 -11.69 -26.73
N ALA A 358 24.20 -11.81 -25.46
CA ALA A 358 24.27 -10.68 -24.55
C ALA A 358 25.26 -9.61 -25.03
N ASP A 359 26.41 -10.03 -25.56
CA ASP A 359 27.44 -9.16 -26.11
C ASP A 359 26.97 -8.48 -27.42
N GLU A 360 26.29 -9.20 -28.32
CA GLU A 360 25.64 -8.63 -29.51
C GLU A 360 24.60 -7.57 -29.12
N LYS A 361 23.76 -7.85 -28.12
CA LYS A 361 22.77 -6.89 -27.60
C LYS A 361 23.44 -5.70 -26.93
N ALA A 362 24.58 -5.88 -26.26
CA ALA A 362 25.36 -4.79 -25.70
C ALA A 362 26.01 -3.92 -26.81
N ILE A 363 26.44 -4.52 -27.92
CA ILE A 363 26.94 -3.80 -29.10
C ILE A 363 25.81 -2.99 -29.74
N GLU A 364 24.62 -3.58 -29.97
CA GLU A 364 23.43 -2.85 -30.46
C GLU A 364 23.07 -1.68 -29.54
N CYS A 365 23.11 -1.87 -28.21
CA CYS A 365 22.86 -0.79 -27.25
C CYS A 365 23.88 0.35 -27.38
N LYS A 366 25.18 0.01 -27.55
CA LYS A 366 26.22 1.02 -27.76
C LYS A 366 26.09 1.72 -29.11
N GLU A 367 25.70 1.02 -30.17
CA GLU A 367 25.40 1.64 -31.47
C GLU A 367 24.23 2.64 -31.36
N LEU A 368 23.17 2.26 -30.63
CA LEU A 368 22.04 3.16 -30.35
C LEU A 368 22.49 4.36 -29.51
N GLU A 369 23.33 4.19 -28.48
CA GLU A 369 23.92 5.31 -27.73
C GLU A 369 24.77 6.24 -28.63
N VAL A 370 25.53 5.69 -29.58
CA VAL A 370 26.30 6.48 -30.56
C VAL A 370 25.37 7.23 -31.52
N GLN A 371 24.27 6.62 -31.98
CA GLN A 371 23.26 7.30 -32.79
C GLN A 371 22.57 8.42 -32.00
N LEU A 372 22.29 8.18 -30.72
CA LEU A 372 21.64 9.13 -29.82
C LEU A 372 22.55 10.32 -29.49
N THR A 373 23.84 10.07 -29.28
CA THR A 373 24.84 11.14 -29.09
C THR A 373 25.14 11.92 -30.37
N THR A 374 25.11 11.28 -31.54
CA THR A 374 25.22 11.99 -32.84
C THR A 374 23.97 12.84 -33.12
N ALA A 375 22.76 12.34 -32.85
CA ALA A 375 21.52 13.11 -32.92
C ALA A 375 21.52 14.30 -31.93
N GLN A 376 21.96 14.10 -30.68
CA GLN A 376 22.09 15.17 -29.70
C GLN A 376 23.13 16.22 -30.08
N LYS A 377 24.24 15.82 -30.72
CA LYS A 377 25.23 16.77 -31.28
C LYS A 377 24.65 17.57 -32.44
N GLN A 378 23.88 16.95 -33.34
CA GLN A 378 23.17 17.65 -34.42
C GLN A 378 22.15 18.65 -33.85
N LEU A 379 21.42 18.27 -32.79
CA LEU A 379 20.45 19.14 -32.12
C LEU A 379 21.10 20.34 -31.42
N LYS A 380 22.25 20.12 -30.74
CA LYS A 380 23.03 21.20 -30.12
C LYS A 380 23.64 22.15 -31.16
N ALA A 381 24.11 21.62 -32.29
CA ALA A 381 24.60 22.42 -33.41
C ALA A 381 23.49 23.28 -34.05
N ALA A 382 22.25 22.80 -34.09
CA ALA A 382 21.09 23.58 -34.55
C ALA A 382 20.61 24.65 -33.54
N SER A 383 20.89 24.48 -32.24
CA SER A 383 20.43 25.40 -31.18
C SER A 383 21.34 26.60 -30.91
N CYS A 384 22.56 26.62 -31.45
CA CYS A 384 23.53 27.70 -31.26
C CYS A 384 23.64 28.58 -32.53
N VAL A 385 22.59 29.34 -32.84
CA VAL A 385 22.72 30.55 -33.67
C VAL A 385 22.25 31.74 -32.83
N PRO A 386 23.16 32.59 -32.30
CA PRO A 386 22.77 33.72 -31.47
C PRO A 386 22.21 34.85 -32.34
N SER A 387 20.95 35.21 -32.11
CA SER A 387 20.34 36.41 -32.68
C SER A 387 20.70 37.62 -31.80
N ALA A 388 21.73 38.37 -32.22
CA ALA A 388 21.99 39.73 -31.76
C ALA A 388 21.40 40.71 -32.79
N GLY A 389 20.58 41.65 -32.31
CA GLY A 389 19.88 42.62 -33.13
C GLY A 389 20.79 43.67 -33.79
N GLY A 390 20.29 44.25 -34.87
CA GLY A 390 20.90 45.40 -35.53
C GLY A 390 20.17 45.75 -36.81
N LEU A 391 19.39 46.84 -36.76
CA LEU A 391 18.82 47.57 -37.90
C LEU A 391 19.88 47.86 -38.98
N PHE A 392 19.53 47.79 -40.27
CA PHE A 392 19.57 48.90 -41.25
C PHE A 392 19.35 48.41 -42.70
N ILE A 393 18.36 49.04 -43.35
CA ILE A 393 18.34 49.63 -44.71
C ILE A 393 18.71 48.79 -45.97
N GLN A 394 17.78 48.92 -46.93
CA GLN A 394 17.88 48.90 -48.41
C GLN A 394 17.87 47.61 -49.24
N SER A 395 16.80 47.56 -50.02
CA SER A 395 16.79 47.59 -51.49
C SER A 395 16.68 46.27 -52.26
N PHE A 396 15.70 46.30 -53.17
CA PHE A 396 15.69 45.74 -54.51
C PHE A 396 16.30 44.35 -54.73
N SER A 397 15.46 43.39 -55.11
CA SER A 397 15.50 42.79 -56.45
C SER A 397 14.58 41.57 -56.52
N ASP A 398 13.84 41.54 -57.61
CA ASP A 398 13.11 40.47 -58.25
C ASP A 398 13.60 39.02 -58.08
N ARG A 399 12.63 38.14 -58.38
CA ARG A 399 12.72 36.81 -59.02
C ARG A 399 12.70 35.57 -58.13
N SER A 400 11.56 34.87 -58.29
CA SER A 400 11.50 33.56 -58.97
C SER A 400 11.22 32.34 -58.10
N CYS A 401 10.08 31.73 -58.47
CA CYS A 401 9.68 30.32 -58.41
C CYS A 401 9.61 29.62 -57.05
N GLY A 402 8.41 29.13 -56.77
CA GLY A 402 8.08 28.42 -55.55
C GLY A 402 8.69 27.03 -55.46
N SER A 403 8.67 26.52 -54.23
CA SER A 403 8.47 25.11 -53.96
C SER A 403 7.92 24.94 -52.54
N ARG A 404 7.00 23.99 -52.40
CA ARG A 404 6.39 23.55 -51.15
C ARG A 404 7.46 22.95 -50.23
N VAL A 405 7.47 23.32 -48.96
CA VAL A 405 8.03 22.49 -47.88
C VAL A 405 7.13 22.62 -46.66
N THR A 406 6.33 21.58 -46.45
CA THR A 406 5.83 21.15 -45.15
C THR A 406 7.03 20.70 -44.31
N ASP A 407 7.15 21.18 -43.07
CA ASP A 407 7.65 20.42 -41.89
C ASP A 407 8.16 21.39 -40.82
N GLY A 408 7.42 21.45 -39.70
CA GLY A 408 7.76 22.29 -38.56
C GLY A 408 7.11 21.85 -37.25
N GLN A 409 6.72 20.58 -37.13
CA GLN A 409 6.01 20.05 -35.96
C GLN A 409 6.59 18.74 -35.37
N HIS A 410 7.71 18.21 -35.89
CA HIS A 410 8.26 16.92 -35.44
C HIS A 410 9.20 16.99 -34.21
N CYS A 411 9.70 18.16 -33.81
CA CYS A 411 10.75 18.22 -32.76
C CYS A 411 10.26 18.05 -31.31
N GLN A 412 8.94 17.95 -31.06
CA GLN A 412 8.41 17.79 -29.70
C GLN A 412 8.11 16.33 -29.32
N GLY A 413 7.83 15.48 -30.32
CA GLY A 413 7.62 14.04 -30.13
C GLY A 413 8.90 13.30 -29.70
N ASP A 414 10.05 13.72 -30.23
CA ASP A 414 11.34 13.07 -29.95
C ASP A 414 11.79 13.24 -28.50
N ALA A 415 11.45 14.37 -27.85
CA ALA A 415 11.78 14.60 -26.44
C ALA A 415 10.95 13.72 -25.48
N HIS A 416 9.69 13.46 -25.83
CA HIS A 416 8.83 12.57 -25.06
C HIS A 416 9.21 11.10 -25.27
N ALA A 417 9.49 10.70 -26.52
CA ALA A 417 9.99 9.37 -26.84
C ALA A 417 11.32 9.07 -26.12
N MET A 418 12.22 10.07 -26.05
CA MET A 418 13.46 10.01 -25.26
C MET A 418 13.21 9.84 -23.76
N GLY A 419 12.22 10.52 -23.19
CA GLY A 419 11.86 10.38 -21.77
C GLY A 419 11.32 9.00 -21.44
N VAL A 420 10.50 8.43 -22.33
CA VAL A 420 9.95 7.07 -22.19
C VAL A 420 11.05 6.01 -22.32
N LEU A 421 11.98 6.16 -23.28
CA LEU A 421 13.14 5.28 -23.42
C LEU A 421 14.08 5.36 -22.20
N GLN A 422 14.33 6.54 -21.65
CA GLN A 422 15.13 6.70 -20.43
C GLN A 422 14.47 6.11 -19.18
N GLN A 423 13.14 6.10 -19.11
CA GLN A 423 12.44 5.41 -18.05
C GLN A 423 12.54 3.89 -18.24
N ARG A 424 12.35 3.40 -19.46
CA ARG A 424 12.46 1.97 -19.77
C ARG A 424 13.85 1.41 -19.50
N VAL A 425 14.91 2.16 -19.78
CA VAL A 425 16.29 1.77 -19.45
C VAL A 425 16.48 1.67 -17.94
N ARG A 426 15.96 2.62 -17.16
CA ARG A 426 16.03 2.58 -15.69
C ARG A 426 15.27 1.39 -15.09
N ASP A 427 14.14 1.04 -15.68
CA ASP A 427 13.35 -0.12 -15.24
C ASP A 427 14.08 -1.43 -15.57
N LEU A 428 14.68 -1.55 -16.76
CA LEU A 428 15.49 -2.71 -17.15
C LEU A 428 16.79 -2.83 -16.32
N GLU A 429 17.42 -1.73 -15.95
CA GLU A 429 18.57 -1.71 -15.03
C GLU A 429 18.18 -2.17 -13.62
N ALA A 430 16.97 -1.82 -13.16
CA ALA A 430 16.44 -2.28 -11.87
C ALA A 430 16.13 -3.79 -11.91
N GLU A 431 15.57 -4.29 -13.01
CA GLU A 431 15.34 -5.72 -13.22
C GLU A 431 16.65 -6.52 -13.30
N LEU A 432 17.66 -6.01 -14.01
CA LEU A 432 18.97 -6.65 -14.07
C LEU A 432 19.66 -6.69 -12.71
N LYS A 433 19.58 -5.62 -11.91
CA LYS A 433 20.08 -5.62 -10.53
C LYS A 433 19.36 -6.63 -9.65
N LYS A 434 18.05 -6.78 -9.83
CA LYS A 434 17.25 -7.77 -9.11
C LYS A 434 17.67 -9.19 -9.49
N ILE A 435 17.74 -9.51 -10.79
CA ILE A 435 18.16 -10.84 -11.28
C ILE A 435 19.59 -11.15 -10.84
N SER A 436 20.51 -10.19 -10.93
CA SER A 436 21.89 -10.34 -10.46
C SER A 436 21.95 -10.64 -8.96
N SER A 437 21.14 -9.97 -8.14
CA SER A 437 21.08 -10.22 -6.69
C SER A 437 20.49 -11.60 -6.36
N GLU A 438 19.47 -12.05 -7.10
CA GLU A 438 18.88 -13.38 -6.93
C GLU A 438 19.86 -14.49 -7.35
N GLN A 439 20.66 -14.25 -8.38
CA GLN A 439 21.69 -15.19 -8.83
C GLN A 439 22.86 -15.27 -7.85
N GLU A 440 23.33 -14.15 -7.31
CA GLU A 440 24.35 -14.12 -6.26
C GLU A 440 23.85 -14.82 -4.99
N GLN A 441 22.57 -14.69 -4.65
CA GLN A 441 21.94 -15.44 -3.56
C GLN A 441 21.89 -16.96 -3.85
N LYS A 442 21.60 -17.36 -5.09
CA LYS A 442 21.62 -18.79 -5.48
C LYS A 442 23.03 -19.38 -5.41
N GLU A 443 24.04 -18.65 -5.87
CA GLU A 443 25.44 -19.10 -5.81
C GLU A 443 25.96 -19.18 -4.37
N THR A 444 25.58 -18.25 -3.50
CA THR A 444 25.96 -18.32 -2.09
C THR A 444 25.33 -19.53 -1.41
N ILE A 445 24.06 -19.83 -1.67
CA ILE A 445 23.39 -21.05 -1.17
C ILE A 445 24.07 -22.32 -1.72
N SER A 446 24.43 -22.36 -3.01
CA SER A 446 25.09 -23.53 -3.59
C SER A 446 26.49 -23.75 -3.00
N ARG A 447 27.27 -22.68 -2.81
CA ARG A 447 28.60 -22.74 -2.15
C ARG A 447 28.50 -23.23 -0.71
N VAL A 448 27.47 -22.84 0.03
CA VAL A 448 27.24 -23.34 1.39
C VAL A 448 26.95 -24.84 1.39
N ARG A 449 26.07 -25.32 0.48
CA ARG A 449 25.77 -26.75 0.36
C ARG A 449 26.98 -27.59 -0.05
N VAL A 450 27.80 -27.09 -0.99
CA VAL A 450 29.02 -27.78 -1.41
C VAL A 450 29.99 -27.94 -0.23
N LYS A 451 30.21 -26.88 0.56
CA LYS A 451 31.06 -26.95 1.76
C LYS A 451 30.52 -27.91 2.82
N GLU A 452 29.20 -28.02 2.93
CA GLU A 452 28.57 -28.97 3.86
C GLU A 452 28.76 -30.42 3.41
N TYR A 453 28.64 -30.70 2.12
CA TYR A 453 28.95 -32.04 1.58
C TYR A 453 30.44 -32.39 1.69
N GLU A 454 31.34 -31.44 1.42
CA GLU A 454 32.78 -31.64 1.65
C GLU A 454 33.08 -32.00 3.11
N LYS A 455 32.40 -31.35 4.06
CA LYS A 455 32.52 -31.65 5.48
C LYS A 455 32.04 -33.06 5.82
N GLN A 456 30.88 -33.46 5.30
CA GLN A 456 30.34 -34.81 5.53
C GLN A 456 31.26 -35.90 4.95
N ILE A 457 31.83 -35.66 3.76
CA ILE A 457 32.79 -36.58 3.14
C ILE A 457 34.06 -36.71 4.00
N MET A 458 34.59 -35.60 4.51
CA MET A 458 35.76 -35.63 5.41
C MET A 458 35.48 -36.38 6.72
N GLU A 459 34.27 -36.25 7.27
CA GLU A 459 33.84 -36.93 8.49
C GLU A 459 33.75 -38.45 8.28
N LEU A 460 33.15 -38.89 7.16
CA LEU A 460 33.08 -40.31 6.79
C LEU A 460 34.46 -40.93 6.49
N LEU A 461 35.37 -40.18 5.86
CA LEU A 461 36.74 -40.63 5.64
C LEU A 461 37.48 -40.82 6.97
N ARG A 462 37.28 -39.91 7.94
CA ARG A 462 37.86 -40.01 9.28
C ARG A 462 37.33 -41.22 10.04
N GLU A 463 36.02 -41.50 9.96
CA GLU A 463 35.43 -42.70 10.58
C GLU A 463 36.01 -43.99 9.98
N ASN A 464 36.18 -44.05 8.66
CA ASN A 464 36.82 -45.18 7.99
C ASN A 464 38.27 -45.41 8.44
N GLU A 465 39.04 -44.33 8.65
CA GLU A 465 40.40 -44.38 9.16
C GLU A 465 40.44 -45.02 10.57
N ILE A 466 39.50 -44.64 11.43
CA ILE A 466 39.38 -45.16 12.81
C ILE A 466 39.07 -46.66 12.78
N LEU A 467 38.13 -47.10 11.93
CA LEU A 467 37.77 -48.51 11.79
C LEU A 467 38.93 -49.36 11.28
N ARG A 468 39.74 -48.83 10.35
CA ARG A 468 40.93 -49.52 9.83
C ARG A 468 42.03 -49.66 10.88
N ASN A 469 42.21 -48.66 11.74
CA ASN A 469 43.22 -48.69 12.80
C ASN A 469 42.82 -49.61 13.96
N ALA A 470 41.52 -49.71 14.27
CA ALA A 470 41.01 -50.65 15.27
C ALA A 470 41.24 -52.12 14.89
N GLY A 471 41.25 -52.44 13.58
CA GLY A 471 41.48 -53.80 13.08
C GLY A 471 42.93 -54.29 13.13
N ARG A 472 43.93 -53.39 13.27
CA ARG A 472 45.36 -53.77 13.26
C ARG A 472 45.97 -54.04 14.64
N SER A 473 45.28 -53.71 15.73
CA SER A 473 45.82 -53.77 17.10
C SER A 473 45.65 -55.13 17.81
N ARG A 474 45.22 -56.19 17.12
CA ARG A 474 44.75 -57.44 17.77
C ARG A 474 45.51 -58.72 17.44
N PHE A 475 46.75 -58.62 16.97
CA PHE A 475 47.57 -59.81 16.75
C PHE A 475 49.02 -59.57 17.19
N ASP A 476 49.28 -59.80 18.47
CA ASP A 476 50.60 -60.23 18.93
C ASP A 476 50.58 -61.76 19.07
N PRO A 477 51.40 -62.50 18.31
CA PRO A 477 51.55 -63.93 18.43
C PRO A 477 52.86 -64.21 19.18
N ASP A 478 52.80 -64.43 20.49
CA ASP A 478 53.95 -65.06 21.15
C ASP A 478 53.55 -65.92 22.34
N GLY A 479 54.21 -67.08 22.43
CA GLY A 479 54.16 -67.96 23.60
C GLY A 479 53.20 -69.13 23.50
N GLY A 480 53.59 -70.17 22.75
CA GLY A 480 53.06 -71.52 22.97
C GLY A 480 53.60 -72.12 24.27
N ASP A 481 52.78 -72.94 24.94
CA ASP A 481 53.11 -74.25 25.53
C ASP A 481 52.01 -74.66 26.52
N ALA A 482 51.19 -75.66 26.18
CA ALA A 482 50.39 -76.47 27.13
C ALA A 482 49.53 -77.50 26.38
N MET A 483 50.15 -78.59 25.95
CA MET A 483 49.51 -79.72 25.26
C MET A 483 48.68 -80.64 26.19
N MET A 484 47.98 -80.08 27.18
CA MET A 484 47.15 -80.82 28.15
C MET A 484 45.77 -80.18 28.46
N ASP A 485 45.36 -79.15 27.71
CA ASP A 485 44.00 -78.55 27.79
C ASP A 485 43.06 -79.00 26.66
N SER A 486 43.45 -80.02 25.91
CA SER A 486 42.79 -80.43 24.66
C SER A 486 41.34 -80.95 24.81
N LEU A 487 40.85 -81.22 26.02
CA LEU A 487 39.45 -81.60 26.24
C LEU A 487 38.56 -80.40 26.64
N ASP A 488 39.11 -79.43 27.39
CA ASP A 488 38.41 -78.17 27.70
C ASP A 488 38.42 -77.24 26.47
N GLY A 489 39.46 -77.34 25.63
CA GLY A 489 39.53 -76.66 24.34
C GLY A 489 38.43 -77.09 23.35
N VAL A 490 37.99 -78.35 23.34
CA VAL A 490 36.88 -78.79 22.47
C VAL A 490 35.52 -78.36 23.03
N MET A 491 35.37 -78.30 24.36
CA MET A 491 34.18 -77.74 25.02
C MET A 491 34.10 -76.22 24.83
N ARG A 492 35.22 -75.51 24.89
CA ARG A 492 35.32 -74.09 24.49
C ARG A 492 35.10 -73.91 23.01
N LEU A 493 35.68 -74.72 22.12
CA LEU A 493 35.45 -74.61 20.68
C LEU A 493 33.99 -74.87 20.27
N THR A 494 33.29 -75.76 20.97
CA THR A 494 31.85 -76.02 20.72
C THR A 494 30.94 -75.01 21.39
N LYS A 495 31.40 -74.34 22.46
CA LYS A 495 30.75 -73.16 23.06
C LYS A 495 30.97 -71.93 22.19
N ASP A 496 32.20 -71.66 21.76
CA ASP A 496 32.60 -70.62 20.82
C ASP A 496 31.93 -70.80 19.46
N LYS A 497 31.71 -72.03 18.98
CA LYS A 497 30.91 -72.27 17.77
C LYS A 497 29.42 -71.97 17.98
N ARG A 498 28.88 -72.23 19.18
CA ARG A 498 27.49 -71.85 19.51
C ARG A 498 27.36 -70.35 19.66
N GLU A 499 28.28 -69.71 20.39
CA GLU A 499 28.34 -68.26 20.56
C GLU A 499 28.62 -67.55 19.23
N SER A 500 29.45 -68.13 18.35
CA SER A 500 29.69 -67.65 16.98
C SER A 500 28.44 -67.80 16.10
N VAL A 501 27.69 -68.90 16.20
CA VAL A 501 26.42 -69.05 15.47
C VAL A 501 25.38 -68.07 16.00
N GLU A 502 25.29 -67.88 17.32
CA GLU A 502 24.42 -66.88 17.93
C GLU A 502 24.83 -65.44 17.59
N GLU A 503 26.13 -65.16 17.45
CA GLU A 503 26.65 -63.88 17.00
C GLU A 503 26.39 -63.66 15.51
N VAL A 504 26.53 -64.69 14.66
CA VAL A 504 26.15 -64.64 13.25
C VAL A 504 24.63 -64.46 13.11
N MET A 505 23.81 -65.10 13.95
CA MET A 505 22.36 -64.87 13.97
C MET A 505 22.02 -63.46 14.44
N ARG A 506 22.66 -62.93 15.49
CA ARG A 506 22.50 -61.53 15.91
C ARG A 506 22.93 -60.54 14.83
N LEU A 507 24.01 -60.82 14.10
CA LEU A 507 24.46 -60.01 12.97
C LEU A 507 23.49 -60.09 11.78
N LEU A 508 22.89 -61.26 11.52
CA LEU A 508 21.86 -61.44 10.50
C LEU A 508 20.55 -60.74 10.87
N GLU A 509 20.12 -60.82 12.14
CA GLU A 509 18.98 -60.06 12.67
C GLU A 509 19.22 -58.56 12.56
N PHE A 510 20.41 -58.09 12.96
CA PHE A 510 20.82 -56.69 12.80
C PHE A 510 20.86 -56.26 11.32
N ALA A 511 21.38 -57.10 10.43
CA ALA A 511 21.40 -56.83 9.00
C ALA A 511 19.98 -56.79 8.40
N TRP A 512 19.07 -57.66 8.87
CA TRP A 512 17.67 -57.64 8.47
C TRP A 512 16.94 -56.39 8.99
N ASP A 513 17.13 -56.01 10.25
CA ASP A 513 16.57 -54.79 10.82
C ASP A 513 17.11 -53.54 10.12
N SER A 514 18.40 -53.54 9.75
CA SER A 514 19.03 -52.47 8.97
C SER A 514 18.47 -52.39 7.54
N ASP A 515 18.24 -53.52 6.86
CA ASP A 515 17.61 -53.55 5.54
C ASP A 515 16.14 -53.09 5.59
N ASP A 516 15.41 -53.47 6.65
CA ASP A 516 14.04 -53.03 6.86
C ASP A 516 13.95 -51.54 7.21
N GLU A 517 14.86 -51.01 8.03
CA GLU A 517 14.94 -49.56 8.27
C GLU A 517 15.37 -48.82 6.99
N GLY A 518 16.27 -49.38 6.18
CA GLY A 518 16.61 -48.86 4.85
C GLY A 518 15.38 -48.79 3.93
N LYS A 519 14.55 -49.83 3.90
CA LYS A 519 13.27 -49.83 3.15
C LYS A 519 12.25 -48.85 3.73
N ARG A 520 12.22 -48.63 5.05
CA ARG A 520 11.37 -47.58 5.67
C ARG A 520 11.86 -46.19 5.29
N GLN A 521 13.17 -45.95 5.30
CA GLN A 521 13.78 -44.69 4.87
C GLN A 521 13.53 -44.42 3.38
N LEU A 522 13.67 -45.44 2.52
CA LEU A 522 13.36 -45.33 1.08
C LEU A 522 11.87 -45.00 0.84
N ARG A 523 10.97 -45.58 1.64
CA ARG A 523 9.54 -45.23 1.60
C ARG A 523 9.30 -43.79 2.06
N ARG A 524 9.92 -43.35 3.17
CA ARG A 524 9.87 -41.95 3.63
C ARG A 524 10.40 -40.99 2.55
N ALA A 525 11.52 -41.31 1.91
CA ALA A 525 12.10 -40.52 0.83
C ALA A 525 11.18 -40.45 -0.41
N LYS A 526 10.51 -41.56 -0.78
CA LYS A 526 9.51 -41.55 -1.86
C LYS A 526 8.31 -40.66 -1.55
N TYR A 527 7.80 -40.70 -0.31
CA TYR A 527 6.70 -39.82 0.10
C TYR A 527 7.14 -38.34 0.17
N GLN A 528 8.36 -38.07 0.61
CA GLN A 528 8.94 -36.72 0.57
C GLN A 528 9.14 -36.23 -0.87
N GLY A 529 9.61 -37.08 -1.79
CA GLY A 529 9.74 -36.76 -3.21
C GLY A 529 8.39 -36.46 -3.87
N ALA A 530 7.35 -37.25 -3.55
CA ALA A 530 5.99 -36.98 -4.03
C ALA A 530 5.42 -35.66 -3.47
N ALA A 531 5.71 -35.34 -2.20
CA ALA A 531 5.33 -34.07 -1.59
C ALA A 531 6.04 -32.89 -2.27
N MET A 532 7.34 -32.99 -2.55
CA MET A 532 8.12 -31.97 -3.26
C MET A 532 7.60 -31.78 -4.70
N ALA A 533 7.30 -32.86 -5.42
CA ALA A 533 6.72 -32.79 -6.76
C ALA A 533 5.33 -32.12 -6.77
N SER A 534 4.51 -32.36 -5.74
CA SER A 534 3.22 -31.66 -5.58
C SER A 534 3.39 -30.17 -5.29
N GLN A 535 4.44 -29.80 -4.56
CA GLN A 535 4.78 -28.41 -4.28
C GLN A 535 5.28 -27.69 -5.54
N ASP A 536 6.07 -28.36 -6.37
CA ASP A 536 6.55 -27.79 -7.63
C ASP A 536 5.43 -27.65 -8.65
N ALA A 537 4.48 -28.59 -8.70
CA ALA A 537 3.24 -28.42 -9.50
C ALA A 537 2.40 -27.23 -9.02
N ALA A 538 2.33 -26.98 -7.71
CA ALA A 538 1.64 -25.81 -7.16
C ALA A 538 2.33 -24.49 -7.53
N LYS A 539 3.67 -24.45 -7.51
CA LYS A 539 4.47 -23.31 -7.97
C LYS A 539 4.30 -23.06 -9.47
N GLU A 540 4.29 -24.10 -10.29
CA GLU A 540 4.05 -23.98 -11.74
C GLU A 540 2.67 -23.35 -12.02
N GLY A 541 1.64 -23.78 -11.28
CA GLY A 541 0.31 -23.16 -11.34
C GLY A 541 0.25 -21.72 -10.82
N GLU A 542 1.18 -21.31 -9.96
CA GLU A 542 1.34 -19.90 -9.54
C GLU A 542 2.07 -19.08 -10.62
N ILE A 543 3.12 -19.63 -11.23
CA ILE A 543 3.84 -19.00 -12.35
C ILE A 543 2.88 -18.73 -13.52
N GLN A 544 2.06 -19.71 -13.90
CA GLN A 544 1.06 -19.51 -14.97
C GLN A 544 0.02 -18.44 -14.62
N ARG A 545 -0.39 -18.34 -13.34
CA ARG A 545 -1.29 -17.29 -12.87
C ARG A 545 -0.63 -15.91 -12.92
N LEU A 546 0.64 -15.82 -12.54
CA LEU A 546 1.42 -14.58 -12.62
C LEU A 546 1.64 -14.16 -14.07
N GLN A 547 2.00 -15.08 -14.96
CA GLN A 547 2.12 -14.81 -16.40
C GLN A 547 0.82 -14.25 -16.99
N LYS A 548 -0.33 -14.87 -16.67
CA LYS A 548 -1.64 -14.34 -17.09
C LYS A 548 -1.89 -12.93 -16.54
N CYS A 549 -1.51 -12.68 -15.29
CA CYS A 549 -1.69 -11.37 -14.67
C CYS A 549 -0.78 -10.31 -15.31
N VAL A 550 0.43 -10.67 -15.74
CA VAL A 550 1.34 -9.80 -16.49
C VAL A 550 0.73 -9.44 -17.84
N SER A 551 0.23 -10.42 -18.61
CA SER A 551 -0.43 -10.13 -19.89
C SER A 551 -1.68 -9.24 -19.75
N GLU A 552 -2.46 -9.42 -18.67
CA GLU A 552 -3.59 -8.52 -18.36
C GLU A 552 -3.14 -7.09 -17.99
N LEU A 553 -1.96 -6.94 -17.37
CA LEU A 553 -1.38 -5.63 -17.05
C LEU A 553 -0.80 -4.94 -18.28
N GLU A 554 -0.12 -5.68 -19.16
CA GLU A 554 0.38 -5.18 -20.44
C GLU A 554 -0.76 -4.64 -21.31
N TRP A 555 -1.87 -5.38 -21.38
CA TRP A 555 -3.05 -4.94 -22.13
C TRP A 555 -3.68 -3.66 -21.54
N LYS A 556 -3.71 -3.54 -20.21
CA LYS A 556 -4.16 -2.31 -19.53
C LYS A 556 -3.22 -1.14 -19.75
N LEU A 557 -1.92 -1.39 -19.89
CA LEU A 557 -0.93 -0.35 -20.11
C LEU A 557 -1.09 0.24 -21.52
N LEU A 558 -1.30 -0.62 -22.52
CA LEU A 558 -1.68 -0.21 -23.89
C LEU A 558 -2.97 0.64 -23.91
N ASP A 559 -3.98 0.26 -23.12
CA ASP A 559 -5.24 1.02 -23.01
C ASP A 559 -5.03 2.40 -22.38
N VAL A 560 -4.16 2.50 -21.36
CA VAL A 560 -3.81 3.78 -20.72
C VAL A 560 -3.02 4.67 -21.69
N GLU A 561 -2.09 4.12 -22.46
CA GLU A 561 -1.36 4.86 -23.50
C GLU A 561 -2.31 5.41 -24.57
N LYS A 562 -3.30 4.61 -25.00
CA LYS A 562 -4.34 5.05 -25.92
C LYS A 562 -5.18 6.19 -25.33
N GLN A 563 -5.60 6.08 -24.07
CA GLN A 563 -6.32 7.16 -23.38
C GLN A 563 -5.48 8.43 -23.22
N ALA A 564 -4.16 8.31 -23.07
CA ALA A 564 -3.27 9.46 -23.02
C ALA A 564 -3.24 10.23 -24.36
N HIS A 565 -3.27 9.53 -25.48
CA HIS A 565 -3.35 10.15 -26.81
C HIS A 565 -4.69 10.87 -26.99
N GLU A 566 -5.80 10.24 -26.60
CA GLU A 566 -7.13 10.88 -26.63
C GLU A 566 -7.20 12.15 -25.76
N ARG A 567 -6.49 12.18 -24.62
CA ARG A 567 -6.39 13.38 -23.77
C ARG A 567 -5.61 14.52 -24.43
N ASP A 568 -4.59 14.20 -25.22
CA ASP A 568 -3.81 15.24 -25.91
C ASP A 568 -4.58 15.83 -27.09
N ASP A 569 -5.37 15.02 -27.81
CA ASP A 569 -6.32 15.51 -28.82
C ASP A 569 -7.38 16.44 -28.19
N LEU A 570 -7.88 16.10 -26.99
CA LEU A 570 -8.82 16.95 -26.25
C LEU A 570 -8.18 18.27 -25.79
N LYS A 571 -6.90 18.27 -25.37
CA LYS A 571 -6.18 19.51 -25.05
C LYS A 571 -6.02 20.40 -26.28
N GLU A 572 -5.77 19.83 -27.45
CA GLU A 572 -5.69 20.59 -28.69
C GLU A 572 -7.05 21.24 -29.03
N ALA A 573 -8.14 20.47 -28.90
CA ALA A 573 -9.50 20.97 -29.07
C ALA A 573 -9.82 22.10 -28.07
N GLU A 574 -9.44 21.95 -26.80
CA GLU A 574 -9.60 23.00 -25.78
C GLU A 574 -8.78 24.25 -26.12
N GLY A 575 -7.56 24.07 -26.63
CA GLY A 575 -6.73 25.16 -27.14
C GLY A 575 -7.41 25.95 -28.27
N ASN A 576 -8.06 25.26 -29.19
CA ASN A 576 -8.80 25.86 -30.30
C ASN A 576 -10.06 26.59 -29.81
N LEU A 577 -10.83 26.01 -28.88
CA LEU A 577 -11.98 26.66 -28.26
C LEU A 577 -11.57 27.92 -27.47
N ARG A 578 -10.45 27.89 -26.75
CA ARG A 578 -9.92 29.07 -26.05
C ARG A 578 -9.53 30.18 -27.03
N LYS A 579 -8.95 29.86 -28.19
CA LYS A 579 -8.66 30.84 -29.25
C LYS A 579 -9.96 31.46 -29.79
N GLN A 580 -10.97 30.65 -30.03
CA GLN A 580 -12.28 31.12 -30.51
C GLN A 580 -12.98 32.01 -29.47
N ASN A 581 -12.94 31.65 -28.19
CA ASN A 581 -13.47 32.47 -27.11
C ASN A 581 -12.76 33.83 -27.02
N ARG A 582 -11.43 33.87 -27.15
CA ARG A 582 -10.69 35.14 -27.20
C ARG A 582 -11.14 36.01 -28.39
N ALA A 583 -11.35 35.41 -29.55
CA ALA A 583 -11.87 36.15 -30.72
C ALA A 583 -13.27 36.73 -30.44
N LEU A 584 -14.19 35.95 -29.88
CA LEU A 584 -15.54 36.42 -29.50
C LEU A 584 -15.52 37.52 -28.43
N VAL A 585 -14.60 37.45 -27.45
CA VAL A 585 -14.41 38.52 -26.46
C VAL A 585 -14.00 39.81 -27.14
N THR A 586 -13.02 39.76 -28.06
CA THR A 586 -12.60 40.97 -28.79
C THR A 586 -13.70 41.54 -29.69
N GLU A 587 -14.59 40.70 -30.21
CA GLU A 587 -15.76 41.14 -30.98
C GLU A 587 -16.81 41.79 -30.08
N ASN A 588 -17.07 41.23 -28.90
CA ASN A 588 -17.95 41.83 -27.89
C ASN A 588 -17.44 43.20 -27.42
N ASP A 589 -16.13 43.36 -27.23
CA ASP A 589 -15.54 44.64 -26.86
C ASP A 589 -15.74 45.69 -27.98
N LYS A 590 -15.63 45.28 -29.25
CA LYS A 590 -15.94 46.16 -30.40
C LYS A 590 -17.42 46.55 -30.42
N LEU A 591 -18.33 45.63 -30.12
CA LEU A 591 -19.77 45.90 -30.05
C LEU A 591 -20.11 46.84 -28.89
N ARG A 592 -19.52 46.64 -27.71
CA ARG A 592 -19.66 47.54 -26.56
C ARG A 592 -19.20 48.96 -26.88
N ASN A 593 -18.06 49.11 -27.57
CA ASN A 593 -17.59 50.42 -28.01
C ASN A 593 -18.57 51.09 -28.98
N ARG A 594 -19.12 50.34 -29.95
CA ARG A 594 -20.16 50.85 -30.87
C ARG A 594 -21.43 51.28 -30.14
N ILE A 595 -21.88 50.52 -29.14
CA ILE A 595 -23.02 50.89 -28.31
C ILE A 595 -22.75 52.21 -27.60
N GLY A 596 -21.58 52.37 -26.97
CA GLY A 596 -21.19 53.62 -26.31
C GLY A 596 -21.13 54.82 -27.26
N ASP A 597 -20.70 54.63 -28.51
CA ASP A 597 -20.72 55.70 -29.52
C ASP A 597 -22.14 56.05 -29.99
N LEU A 598 -23.04 55.07 -30.08
CA LEU A 598 -24.45 55.30 -30.39
C LEU A 598 -25.18 56.02 -29.25
N GLU A 599 -24.89 55.67 -27.99
CA GLU A 599 -25.41 56.37 -26.82
C GLU A 599 -24.99 57.84 -26.80
N LYS A 600 -23.72 58.14 -27.09
CA LYS A 600 -23.24 59.53 -27.23
C LYS A 600 -23.97 60.29 -28.34
N ARG A 601 -24.23 59.66 -29.48
CA ARG A 601 -25.00 60.28 -30.58
C ARG A 601 -26.46 60.53 -30.17
N LYS A 602 -27.06 59.61 -29.43
CA LYS A 602 -28.41 59.76 -28.89
C LYS A 602 -28.49 60.94 -27.92
N GLU A 603 -27.55 61.04 -26.97
CA GLU A 603 -27.47 62.20 -26.06
C GLU A 603 -27.31 63.52 -26.81
N GLU A 604 -26.51 63.54 -27.88
CA GLU A 604 -26.32 64.74 -28.69
C GLU A 604 -27.61 65.15 -29.42
N LEU A 605 -28.36 64.19 -29.96
CA LEU A 605 -29.67 64.45 -30.56
C LEU A 605 -30.69 64.93 -29.52
N GLU A 606 -30.70 64.36 -28.32
CA GLU A 606 -31.55 64.84 -27.21
C GLU A 606 -31.19 66.27 -26.81
N ARG A 607 -29.89 66.63 -26.74
CA ARG A 607 -29.45 68.01 -26.50
C ARG A 607 -29.95 68.96 -27.60
N GLN A 608 -29.84 68.56 -28.86
CA GLN A 608 -30.34 69.35 -29.99
C GLN A 608 -31.87 69.50 -29.96
N GLN A 609 -32.60 68.45 -29.62
CA GLN A 609 -34.05 68.48 -29.50
C GLN A 609 -34.49 69.39 -28.34
N ASN A 610 -33.85 69.28 -27.18
CA ASN A 610 -34.10 70.15 -26.04
C ASN A 610 -33.77 71.62 -26.37
N ALA A 611 -32.70 71.89 -27.12
CA ALA A 611 -32.38 73.24 -27.58
C ALA A 611 -33.48 73.81 -28.49
N LYS A 612 -33.98 73.02 -29.45
CA LYS A 612 -35.11 73.40 -30.32
C LYS A 612 -36.41 73.61 -29.53
N GLN A 613 -36.68 72.75 -28.55
CA GLN A 613 -37.87 72.86 -27.69
C GLN A 613 -37.81 74.10 -26.79
N ASN A 614 -36.62 74.43 -26.26
CA ASN A 614 -36.40 75.65 -25.51
C ASN A 614 -36.56 76.90 -26.39
N GLU A 615 -36.08 76.86 -27.64
CA GLU A 615 -36.27 77.96 -28.60
C GLU A 615 -37.75 78.13 -28.96
N ALA A 616 -38.47 77.04 -29.22
CA ALA A 616 -39.91 77.07 -29.46
C ALA A 616 -40.67 77.63 -28.24
N SER A 617 -40.29 77.22 -27.02
CA SER A 617 -40.89 77.73 -25.78
C SER A 617 -40.67 79.23 -25.62
N ARG A 618 -39.47 79.75 -25.94
CA ARG A 618 -39.20 81.20 -25.94
C ARG A 618 -40.06 81.95 -26.94
N ARG A 619 -40.28 81.40 -28.15
CA ARG A 619 -41.18 82.02 -29.14
C ARG A 619 -42.63 82.04 -28.67
N VAL A 620 -43.06 80.99 -27.96
CA VAL A 620 -44.39 80.95 -27.36
C VAL A 620 -44.51 82.02 -26.26
N GLU A 621 -43.53 82.13 -25.36
CA GLU A 621 -43.50 83.19 -24.34
C GLU A 621 -43.52 84.61 -24.95
N GLU A 622 -42.78 84.82 -26.05
CA GLU A 622 -42.81 86.10 -26.79
C GLU A 622 -44.21 86.38 -27.34
N LEU A 623 -44.82 85.42 -28.02
CA LEU A 623 -46.18 85.55 -28.57
C LEU A 623 -47.23 85.75 -27.46
N GLU A 624 -47.11 85.04 -26.34
CA GLU A 624 -47.97 85.23 -25.16
C GLU A 624 -47.83 86.66 -24.61
N SER A 625 -46.61 87.18 -24.53
CA SER A 625 -46.37 88.57 -24.07
C SER A 625 -46.99 89.61 -25.02
N GLU A 626 -47.01 89.34 -26.32
CA GLU A 626 -47.61 90.20 -27.34
C GLU A 626 -49.15 90.14 -27.28
N VAL A 627 -49.72 88.94 -27.10
CA VAL A 627 -51.15 88.73 -26.84
C VAL A 627 -51.57 89.45 -25.55
N ASP A 628 -50.78 89.38 -24.49
CA ASP A 628 -51.03 90.10 -23.24
C ASP A 628 -50.98 91.63 -23.44
N ASP A 629 -50.06 92.15 -24.25
CA ASP A 629 -50.00 93.59 -24.55
C ASP A 629 -51.22 94.03 -25.38
N LEU A 630 -51.67 93.21 -26.33
CA LEU A 630 -52.90 93.43 -27.09
C LEU A 630 -54.15 93.35 -26.19
N THR A 631 -54.19 92.39 -25.27
CA THR A 631 -55.27 92.24 -24.28
C THR A 631 -55.28 93.42 -23.31
N ARG A 632 -54.11 93.94 -22.91
CA ARG A 632 -53.98 95.19 -22.14
C ARG A 632 -54.43 96.42 -22.92
N ARG A 633 -54.23 96.48 -24.22
CA ARG A 633 -54.77 97.55 -25.09
C ARG A 633 -56.29 97.46 -25.27
N LEU A 634 -56.83 96.26 -25.39
CA LEU A 634 -58.28 95.97 -25.43
C LEU A 634 -58.98 96.32 -24.11
N THR A 635 -58.39 95.96 -22.98
CA THR A 635 -58.91 96.32 -21.65
C THR A 635 -58.80 97.82 -21.36
N LYS A 636 -57.79 98.52 -21.91
CA LYS A 636 -57.72 100.01 -21.87
C LYS A 636 -58.79 100.71 -22.72
N ALA A 637 -59.45 100.04 -23.66
CA ALA A 637 -60.55 100.57 -24.44
C ALA A 637 -61.95 100.33 -23.80
N SER A 638 -62.01 99.66 -22.65
CA SER A 638 -63.27 99.25 -22.00
C SER A 638 -63.26 99.61 -20.51
N LYS A 639 -63.97 100.71 -20.16
CA LYS A 639 -64.48 101.09 -18.82
C LYS A 639 -63.43 101.40 -17.75
N VAL A 640 -63.32 102.64 -17.23
CA VAL A 640 -64.28 103.39 -16.40
C VAL A 640 -64.74 102.62 -15.15
N THR A 641 -64.39 103.22 -14.00
CA THR A 641 -64.92 103.07 -12.63
C THR A 641 -64.36 102.01 -11.65
N SER A 642 -63.89 102.56 -10.51
CA SER A 642 -63.84 102.11 -9.10
C SER A 642 -62.74 101.18 -8.55
N ARG A 643 -61.90 101.81 -7.70
CA ARG A 643 -61.07 101.42 -6.51
C ARG A 643 -61.86 100.65 -5.39
N PRO A 644 -61.26 100.28 -4.22
CA PRO A 644 -59.90 99.80 -3.88
C PRO A 644 -59.86 98.65 -2.81
N ALA A 645 -58.71 97.97 -2.60
CA ALA A 645 -58.01 97.82 -1.30
C ALA A 645 -56.92 96.71 -1.24
N SER A 646 -55.72 97.13 -0.81
CA SER A 646 -54.44 96.51 -0.35
C SER A 646 -54.56 95.47 0.80
N PRO A 647 -53.48 94.82 1.38
CA PRO A 647 -52.01 94.67 1.09
C PRO A 647 -51.50 93.19 1.04
N ARG A 648 -50.43 92.79 0.31
CA ARG A 648 -48.95 92.70 0.65
C ARG A 648 -48.57 91.97 1.97
N PRO A 649 -47.36 91.35 2.16
CA PRO A 649 -46.29 90.96 1.21
C PRO A 649 -45.48 89.65 1.53
N SER A 650 -44.57 89.25 0.59
CA SER A 650 -43.26 88.58 0.81
C SER A 650 -43.28 87.05 1.08
N THR A 651 -42.30 86.21 0.71
CA THR A 651 -40.85 86.38 0.48
C THR A 651 -40.24 85.13 -0.22
N ARG A 652 -39.10 85.34 -0.90
CA ARG A 652 -37.90 84.46 -0.99
C ARG A 652 -37.93 83.09 -1.71
N SER A 653 -37.23 83.06 -2.84
CA SER A 653 -36.22 82.04 -3.17
C SER A 653 -34.93 82.31 -2.31
N PRO A 654 -33.95 81.38 -2.11
CA PRO A 654 -32.98 81.03 -3.17
C PRO A 654 -32.18 79.68 -3.08
N ARG A 655 -31.54 79.31 -4.21
CA ARG A 655 -30.12 78.88 -4.42
C ARG A 655 -29.50 77.58 -3.83
N LEU A 656 -28.93 76.80 -4.78
CA LEU A 656 -27.52 76.34 -4.98
C LEU A 656 -26.75 75.60 -3.86
N SER A 657 -26.11 74.46 -4.22
CA SER A 657 -24.64 74.17 -4.23
C SER A 657 -24.34 72.66 -4.12
N ALA A 658 -23.66 72.05 -5.11
CA ALA A 658 -22.21 71.72 -5.20
C ALA A 658 -21.76 70.51 -4.32
N ARG A 659 -21.35 69.35 -4.87
CA ARG A 659 -20.05 68.98 -5.52
C ARG A 659 -18.89 68.70 -4.53
N ARG A 660 -18.28 67.50 -4.67
CA ARG A 660 -16.91 67.00 -4.31
C ARG A 660 -16.91 65.84 -3.30
N ARG A 661 -16.46 64.62 -3.66
CA ARG A 661 -15.09 64.08 -3.91
C ARG A 661 -14.40 63.52 -2.64
N ARG A 662 -14.32 62.18 -2.62
CA ARG A 662 -13.08 61.36 -2.48
C ARG A 662 -12.49 61.19 -1.06
N PRO A 663 -11.45 60.34 -0.88
CA PRO A 663 -11.52 58.98 -0.30
C PRO A 663 -10.65 58.83 0.97
N GLU A 664 -10.60 57.65 1.59
CA GLU A 664 -9.37 57.25 2.29
C GLU A 664 -9.23 55.73 2.43
N ALA A 665 -8.02 55.29 2.08
CA ALA A 665 -7.47 53.97 2.24
C ALA A 665 -6.30 54.09 3.23
N VAL A 666 -6.19 53.15 4.17
CA VAL A 666 -4.98 52.83 4.95
C VAL A 666 -5.11 51.33 5.25
N ALA A 667 -4.41 50.39 4.60
CA ALA A 667 -2.97 50.14 4.44
C ALA A 667 -2.30 49.52 5.69
N LEU A 668 -1.72 48.34 5.43
CA LEU A 668 -0.60 47.65 6.08
C LEU A 668 -0.86 46.79 7.34
N SER A 669 -0.68 45.47 7.17
CA SER A 669 0.48 44.80 7.77
C SER A 669 0.74 43.41 7.16
N GLN A 670 1.93 43.25 6.58
CA GLN A 670 2.56 42.00 6.17
C GLN A 670 3.43 41.48 7.31
N LEU A 671 3.32 40.20 7.67
CA LEU A 671 4.37 39.32 8.22
C LEU A 671 3.83 37.87 8.01
N SER A 672 4.25 37.09 7.01
CA SER A 672 5.49 36.30 6.95
C SER A 672 5.78 35.50 8.22
N VAL A 673 5.26 34.26 8.32
CA VAL A 673 5.96 33.08 8.91
C VAL A 673 5.40 31.80 8.27
N ARG A 674 6.27 31.00 7.66
CA ARG A 674 6.06 29.59 7.30
C ARG A 674 5.85 28.76 8.59
N SER A 675 4.85 27.89 8.64
CA SER A 675 4.76 26.78 9.62
C SER A 675 4.08 25.60 8.91
N THR A 676 4.75 24.54 8.46
CA THR A 676 5.28 23.39 9.22
C THR A 676 4.36 22.88 10.34
N GLU A 677 3.14 22.45 9.98
CA GLU A 677 2.22 21.77 10.93
C GLU A 677 1.69 20.43 10.38
N GLU A 678 2.40 19.79 9.45
CA GLU A 678 2.01 18.47 8.90
C GLU A 678 2.87 17.32 9.49
N GLN A 679 3.66 17.60 10.53
CA GLN A 679 4.74 16.72 10.98
C GLN A 679 4.69 16.38 12.48
N ARG A 680 3.52 15.98 12.99
CA ARG A 680 3.36 15.30 14.29
C ARG A 680 2.26 14.22 14.33
N ARG A 681 2.10 13.44 13.25
CA ARG A 681 1.38 12.15 13.29
C ARG A 681 2.37 10.99 13.11
N SER A 682 3.28 10.84 14.07
CA SER A 682 4.17 9.66 14.11
C SER A 682 4.83 9.52 15.48
N ALA A 683 4.05 9.03 16.45
CA ALA A 683 4.52 8.12 17.50
C ALA A 683 3.32 7.68 18.36
N ILE A 684 2.67 6.58 18.00
CA ILE A 684 2.02 5.72 18.99
C ILE A 684 2.84 4.43 19.02
N PRO A 685 3.89 4.35 19.87
CA PRO A 685 4.65 3.14 20.08
C PRO A 685 4.15 2.45 21.36
N GLU A 686 2.87 2.06 21.41
CA GLU A 686 2.31 1.09 22.37
C GLU A 686 0.84 0.85 21.98
N GLY A 687 0.43 -0.42 21.79
CA GLY A 687 -0.94 -0.74 21.40
C GLY A 687 -1.94 -0.31 22.48
N ALA A 688 -3.13 0.13 22.06
CA ALA A 688 -4.16 0.60 22.99
C ALA A 688 -5.04 -0.57 23.46
N HIS A 689 -5.36 -0.64 24.76
CA HIS A 689 -6.11 -1.75 25.34
C HIS A 689 -7.61 -1.47 25.35
N LEU A 690 -8.38 -2.48 24.96
CA LEU A 690 -9.85 -2.49 25.02
C LEU A 690 -10.33 -3.71 25.81
N ALA A 691 -11.01 -3.49 26.92
CA ALA A 691 -11.75 -4.52 27.64
C ALA A 691 -13.18 -4.64 27.05
N VAL A 692 -13.52 -5.83 26.56
CA VAL A 692 -14.84 -6.19 26.03
C VAL A 692 -15.46 -7.24 26.95
N THR A 693 -16.52 -6.88 27.66
CA THR A 693 -17.27 -7.82 28.49
C THR A 693 -18.56 -8.22 27.78
N VAL A 694 -18.72 -9.51 27.51
CA VAL A 694 -19.98 -10.06 26.98
C VAL A 694 -20.90 -10.34 28.15
N VAL A 695 -21.98 -9.56 28.28
CA VAL A 695 -22.88 -9.62 29.44
C VAL A 695 -23.95 -10.68 29.19
N GLU A 696 -24.84 -10.44 28.23
CA GLU A 696 -25.93 -11.35 27.92
C GLU A 696 -26.23 -11.47 26.42
N LEU A 697 -26.89 -12.57 26.08
CA LEU A 697 -27.48 -12.83 24.77
C LEU A 697 -28.94 -13.23 24.94
N LYS A 698 -29.84 -12.60 24.19
CA LYS A 698 -31.29 -12.80 24.23
C LYS A 698 -31.88 -13.11 22.86
N ASP A 699 -33.05 -13.75 22.89
CA ASP A 699 -33.92 -13.97 21.72
C ASP A 699 -33.22 -14.67 20.54
N LEU A 700 -32.55 -15.78 20.81
CA LEU A 700 -31.79 -16.51 19.80
C LEU A 700 -32.72 -17.21 18.78
N LEU A 701 -32.69 -16.73 17.55
CA LEU A 701 -33.43 -17.20 16.39
C LEU A 701 -32.47 -17.78 15.34
N ARG A 702 -32.87 -18.88 14.72
CA ARG A 702 -32.23 -19.44 13.53
C ARG A 702 -33.22 -19.39 12.38
N ASN A 703 -32.84 -18.73 11.30
CA ASN A 703 -33.72 -18.54 10.14
C ASN A 703 -35.07 -17.88 10.47
N GLY A 704 -35.06 -16.91 11.39
CA GLY A 704 -36.28 -16.21 11.85
C GLY A 704 -37.19 -17.04 12.75
N ARG A 705 -36.76 -18.22 13.20
CA ARG A 705 -37.52 -19.08 14.11
C ARG A 705 -36.74 -19.31 15.41
N PRO A 706 -37.41 -19.35 16.58
CA PRO A 706 -36.74 -19.67 17.84
C PRO A 706 -36.16 -21.08 17.80
N ILE A 707 -34.94 -21.24 18.33
CA ILE A 707 -34.29 -22.54 18.42
C ILE A 707 -34.92 -23.31 19.58
N THR A 708 -35.67 -24.38 19.28
CA THR A 708 -36.32 -25.23 20.28
C THR A 708 -35.48 -26.43 20.68
N GLU A 709 -34.50 -26.80 19.86
CA GLU A 709 -33.60 -27.92 20.14
C GLU A 709 -32.66 -27.57 21.30
N PRO A 710 -32.45 -28.47 22.29
CA PRO A 710 -31.49 -28.23 23.35
C PRO A 710 -30.06 -28.27 22.79
N GLY A 711 -29.22 -27.33 23.21
CA GLY A 711 -27.85 -27.25 22.76
C GLY A 711 -27.03 -26.25 23.55
N TYR A 712 -25.92 -25.84 22.96
CA TYR A 712 -24.95 -24.93 23.56
C TYR A 712 -24.71 -23.73 22.65
N VAL A 713 -24.43 -22.58 23.25
CA VAL A 713 -24.12 -21.33 22.58
C VAL A 713 -22.71 -20.90 22.93
N ILE A 714 -22.03 -20.38 21.91
CA ILE A 714 -20.63 -19.97 21.96
C ILE A 714 -20.52 -18.66 21.17
N ILE A 715 -19.87 -17.65 21.75
CA ILE A 715 -19.58 -16.40 21.05
C ILE A 715 -18.08 -16.34 20.77
N LYS A 716 -17.71 -16.11 19.50
CA LYS A 716 -16.32 -15.88 19.08
C LYS A 716 -16.16 -14.38 18.83
N LEU A 717 -15.28 -13.73 19.57
CA LEU A 717 -14.94 -12.33 19.40
C LEU A 717 -13.71 -12.21 18.50
N LYS A 718 -13.68 -11.24 17.60
CA LYS A 718 -12.56 -11.04 16.68
C LYS A 718 -12.28 -9.54 16.49
N SER A 719 -11.00 -9.18 16.59
CA SER A 719 -10.46 -7.91 16.08
C SER A 719 -9.62 -8.18 14.82
N ILE A 720 -8.93 -7.17 14.30
CA ILE A 720 -8.00 -7.34 13.17
C ILE A 720 -6.86 -8.31 13.53
N LYS A 721 -6.37 -8.26 14.79
CA LYS A 721 -5.20 -9.04 15.22
C LYS A 721 -5.54 -10.24 16.09
N GLU A 722 -6.60 -10.17 16.89
CA GLU A 722 -6.84 -11.11 17.99
C GLU A 722 -8.21 -11.76 17.88
N LYS A 723 -8.33 -12.94 18.49
CA LYS A 723 -9.57 -13.73 18.50
C LYS A 723 -9.75 -14.37 19.87
N TYR A 724 -10.94 -14.24 20.43
CA TYR A 724 -11.33 -14.85 21.69
C TYR A 724 -12.60 -15.69 21.51
N LYS A 725 -12.86 -16.56 22.47
CA LYS A 725 -14.03 -17.44 22.50
C LYS A 725 -14.56 -17.47 23.93
N THR A 726 -15.86 -17.27 24.09
CA THR A 726 -16.51 -17.40 25.39
C THR A 726 -16.55 -18.85 25.88
N SER A 727 -16.87 -19.04 27.16
CA SER A 727 -17.27 -20.35 27.65
C SER A 727 -18.53 -20.84 26.93
N VAL A 728 -18.71 -22.16 26.95
CA VAL A 728 -19.83 -22.83 26.30
C VAL A 728 -21.01 -22.82 27.26
N LYS A 729 -22.07 -22.06 26.95
CA LYS A 729 -23.28 -21.96 27.79
C LYS A 729 -24.42 -22.79 27.20
N MET A 730 -25.30 -23.32 28.03
CA MET A 730 -26.50 -24.02 27.55
C MET A 730 -27.49 -23.01 26.94
N LEU A 731 -28.21 -23.43 25.89
CA LEU A 731 -29.27 -22.61 25.29
C LEU A 731 -30.35 -22.29 26.33
N SER A 732 -30.67 -21.01 26.46
CA SER A 732 -31.71 -20.45 27.33
C SER A 732 -32.33 -19.24 26.61
N SER A 733 -33.50 -18.76 27.07
CA SER A 733 -34.11 -17.52 26.56
C SER A 733 -33.23 -16.29 26.79
N VAL A 734 -32.53 -16.29 27.93
CA VAL A 734 -31.51 -15.31 28.31
C VAL A 734 -30.27 -16.08 28.72
N ILE A 735 -29.16 -15.83 28.04
CA ILE A 735 -27.88 -16.50 28.28
C ILE A 735 -26.89 -15.46 28.81
N ARG A 736 -26.47 -15.58 30.07
CA ARG A 736 -25.47 -14.71 30.68
C ARG A 736 -24.08 -15.31 30.57
N PHE A 737 -23.14 -14.51 30.08
CA PHE A 737 -21.73 -14.89 29.96
C PHE A 737 -20.92 -14.26 31.09
N ASP A 738 -21.03 -12.95 31.27
CA ASP A 738 -20.27 -12.15 32.24
C ASP A 738 -18.75 -12.38 32.12
N GLU A 739 -18.26 -12.47 30.87
CA GLU A 739 -16.87 -12.76 30.54
C GLU A 739 -16.20 -11.56 29.88
N THR A 740 -15.03 -11.15 30.40
CA THR A 740 -14.24 -10.01 29.91
C THR A 740 -13.02 -10.47 29.11
N PHE A 741 -12.80 -9.86 27.95
CA PHE A 741 -11.67 -10.09 27.05
C PHE A 741 -10.92 -8.80 26.82
N VAL A 742 -9.59 -8.82 26.85
CA VAL A 742 -8.76 -7.62 26.61
C VAL A 742 -8.12 -7.72 25.23
N PHE A 743 -8.40 -6.74 24.38
CA PHE A 743 -7.85 -6.62 23.03
C PHE A 743 -6.75 -5.57 22.96
N TYR A 744 -5.71 -5.85 22.16
CA TYR A 744 -4.64 -4.92 21.81
C TYR A 744 -4.89 -4.33 20.42
N LEU A 745 -5.34 -3.08 20.37
CA LEU A 745 -5.68 -2.37 19.16
C LEU A 745 -4.51 -1.54 18.66
N ALA A 746 -4.21 -1.65 17.36
CA ALA A 746 -3.15 -0.87 16.74
C ALA A 746 -3.65 0.51 16.32
N GLN A 747 -4.91 0.57 15.89
CA GLN A 747 -5.57 1.79 15.41
C GLN A 747 -7.00 1.79 15.97
N PRO A 748 -7.18 2.17 17.25
CA PRO A 748 -8.48 2.08 17.90
C PRO A 748 -9.60 2.81 17.15
N ASP A 749 -9.29 3.93 16.49
CA ASP A 749 -10.29 4.70 15.73
C ASP A 749 -10.78 4.00 14.44
N GLN A 750 -10.02 3.03 13.94
CA GLN A 750 -10.33 2.28 12.70
C GLN A 750 -10.68 0.81 12.96
N ASP A 751 -10.29 0.28 14.12
CA ASP A 751 -10.54 -1.10 14.50
C ASP A 751 -12.03 -1.33 14.85
N VAL A 752 -12.54 -2.50 14.44
CA VAL A 752 -13.91 -2.95 14.71
C VAL A 752 -13.86 -4.30 15.41
N ILE A 753 -14.62 -4.45 16.48
CA ILE A 753 -14.79 -5.74 17.16
C ILE A 753 -16.00 -6.45 16.57
N THR A 754 -15.80 -7.65 16.03
CA THR A 754 -16.87 -8.48 15.47
C THR A 754 -17.17 -9.67 16.38
N LEU A 755 -18.43 -9.82 16.77
CA LEU A 755 -18.94 -10.98 17.48
C LEU A 755 -19.59 -11.95 16.50
N HIS A 756 -19.19 -13.21 16.55
CA HIS A 756 -19.79 -14.30 15.78
C HIS A 756 -20.45 -15.29 16.73
N ILE A 757 -21.75 -15.49 16.59
CA ILE A 757 -22.53 -16.37 17.48
C ILE A 757 -22.73 -17.73 16.84
N PHE A 758 -22.39 -18.78 17.59
CA PHE A 758 -22.52 -20.16 17.18
C PHE A 758 -23.45 -20.93 18.13
N TYR A 759 -24.29 -21.77 17.54
CA TYR A 759 -25.14 -22.73 18.24
C TYR A 759 -24.72 -24.15 17.89
N LYS A 760 -24.61 -25.01 18.90
CA LYS A 760 -24.24 -26.43 18.75
C LYS A 760 -25.31 -27.31 19.40
N PRO A 761 -26.08 -28.11 18.65
CA PRO A 761 -27.08 -29.01 19.22
C PRO A 761 -26.46 -30.02 20.18
N ARG A 762 -27.22 -30.41 21.21
CA ARG A 762 -26.78 -31.44 22.17
C ARG A 762 -26.66 -32.79 21.43
N GLY A 763 -25.44 -33.32 21.38
CA GLY A 763 -25.11 -34.56 20.65
C GLY A 763 -24.69 -34.35 19.19
N GLY A 764 -24.79 -33.12 18.66
CA GLY A 764 -24.26 -32.77 17.35
C GLY A 764 -22.78 -32.39 17.41
N SER A 765 -21.98 -32.84 16.44
CA SER A 765 -20.59 -32.40 16.28
C SER A 765 -20.48 -31.02 15.61
N ARG A 766 -21.47 -30.65 14.80
CA ARG A 766 -21.47 -29.45 13.96
C ARG A 766 -21.93 -28.19 14.71
N GLU A 767 -21.14 -27.12 14.61
CA GLU A 767 -21.51 -25.77 15.02
C GLU A 767 -22.29 -25.08 13.88
N PHE A 768 -23.42 -24.45 14.20
CA PHE A 768 -24.19 -23.61 13.28
C PHE A 768 -23.93 -22.14 13.60
N HIS A 769 -23.53 -21.38 12.58
CA HIS A 769 -23.42 -19.94 12.68
C HIS A 769 -24.82 -19.32 12.70
N ILE A 770 -25.10 -18.50 13.72
CA ILE A 770 -26.39 -17.86 13.94
C ILE A 770 -26.41 -16.45 13.36
N GLY A 771 -25.36 -15.67 13.63
CA GLY A 771 -25.25 -14.32 13.12
C GLY A 771 -24.09 -13.54 13.74
N ASP A 772 -23.94 -12.31 13.26
CA ASP A 772 -22.83 -11.42 13.58
C ASP A 772 -23.32 -10.06 14.13
N ALA A 773 -22.49 -9.43 14.96
CA ALA A 773 -22.65 -8.05 15.41
C ALA A 773 -21.29 -7.34 15.44
N CYS A 774 -21.24 -6.08 15.01
CA CYS A 774 -20.01 -5.29 14.95
C CYS A 774 -20.10 -4.05 15.85
N PHE A 775 -19.02 -3.75 16.55
CA PHE A 775 -18.90 -2.63 17.47
C PHE A 775 -17.75 -1.72 17.08
N SER A 776 -17.99 -0.41 17.11
CA SER A 776 -16.98 0.62 16.84
C SER A 776 -16.43 1.21 18.14
N MET A 777 -15.14 1.48 18.13
CA MET A 777 -14.43 2.02 19.29
C MET A 777 -14.36 3.56 19.28
N ALA A 778 -14.74 4.20 18.17
CA ALA A 778 -14.61 5.65 17.97
C ALA A 778 -15.49 6.51 18.91
N THR A 779 -16.52 5.91 19.49
CA THR A 779 -17.43 6.60 20.42
C THR A 779 -17.07 6.37 21.89
N LEU A 780 -16.02 5.59 22.20
CA LEU A 780 -15.65 5.30 23.58
C LEU A 780 -15.06 6.52 24.29
N CYS A 781 -15.25 6.56 25.61
CA CYS A 781 -14.65 7.55 26.49
C CYS A 781 -13.68 6.86 27.44
N ARG A 782 -12.52 7.48 27.66
CA ARG A 782 -11.43 6.89 28.44
C ARG A 782 -11.84 6.72 29.90
N GLY A 783 -11.63 5.54 30.47
CA GLY A 783 -11.92 5.21 31.86
C GLY A 783 -13.39 4.97 32.19
N VAL A 784 -14.29 4.99 31.19
CA VAL A 784 -15.74 4.81 31.38
C VAL A 784 -16.22 3.57 30.63
N ALA A 785 -16.79 2.61 31.35
CA ALA A 785 -17.41 1.45 30.73
C ALA A 785 -18.70 1.86 30.01
N ARG A 786 -18.79 1.55 28.72
CA ARG A 786 -19.93 1.89 27.87
C ARG A 786 -20.75 0.65 27.54
N GLN A 787 -22.01 0.65 27.97
CA GLN A 787 -22.96 -0.41 27.69
C GLN A 787 -23.53 -0.25 26.27
N ARG A 788 -23.51 -1.34 25.50
CA ARG A 788 -24.02 -1.39 24.13
C ARG A 788 -24.93 -2.61 23.97
N ILE A 789 -26.10 -2.38 23.40
CA ILE A 789 -27.05 -3.43 23.07
C ILE A 789 -27.23 -3.42 21.55
N ALA A 790 -26.73 -4.45 20.87
CA ALA A 790 -26.75 -4.53 19.41
C ALA A 790 -27.57 -5.72 18.90
N PRO A 791 -28.25 -5.59 17.74
CA PRO A 791 -28.85 -6.73 17.08
C PRO A 791 -27.75 -7.63 16.48
N VAL A 792 -27.90 -8.94 16.70
CA VAL A 792 -27.09 -9.97 16.02
C VAL A 792 -27.84 -10.35 14.76
N VAL A 793 -27.15 -10.40 13.63
CA VAL A 793 -27.78 -10.49 12.31
C VAL A 793 -27.29 -11.72 11.57
N GLN A 794 -28.24 -12.52 11.08
CA GLN A 794 -27.95 -13.65 10.20
C GLN A 794 -27.71 -13.14 8.77
N SER A 795 -26.78 -13.76 8.04
CA SER A 795 -26.41 -13.37 6.66
C SER A 795 -26.02 -11.88 6.53
N PRO A 796 -25.10 -11.37 7.38
CA PRO A 796 -24.70 -9.95 7.37
C PRO A 796 -24.17 -9.52 6.00
N GLY A 797 -24.41 -8.26 5.62
CA GLY A 797 -23.96 -7.71 4.34
C GLY A 797 -24.79 -8.14 3.12
N THR A 798 -25.87 -8.88 3.31
CA THR A 798 -26.77 -9.32 2.24
C THR A 798 -28.17 -8.74 2.41
N LYS A 799 -28.96 -8.67 1.33
CA LYS A 799 -30.36 -8.23 1.40
C LYS A 799 -31.28 -9.18 2.17
N GLU A 800 -30.81 -10.41 2.42
CA GLU A 800 -31.50 -11.41 3.24
C GLU A 800 -31.15 -11.30 4.74
N ALA A 801 -30.35 -10.29 5.10
CA ALA A 801 -29.97 -10.05 6.47
C ALA A 801 -31.20 -9.88 7.36
N ARG A 802 -31.20 -10.58 8.49
CA ARG A 802 -32.32 -10.56 9.44
C ARG A 802 -31.82 -10.67 10.86
N ARG A 803 -32.54 -10.04 11.78
CA ARG A 803 -32.25 -10.13 13.21
C ARG A 803 -32.37 -11.59 13.67
N ALA A 804 -31.33 -12.04 14.35
CA ALA A 804 -31.16 -13.39 14.86
C ALA A 804 -31.06 -13.42 16.39
N ALA A 805 -30.58 -12.35 17.04
CA ALA A 805 -30.58 -12.21 18.49
C ALA A 805 -30.35 -10.74 18.90
N GLN A 806 -30.25 -10.51 20.20
CA GLN A 806 -29.77 -9.26 20.78
C GLN A 806 -28.64 -9.57 21.76
N VAL A 807 -27.51 -8.90 21.60
CA VAL A 807 -26.33 -9.07 22.47
C VAL A 807 -26.05 -7.78 23.22
N GLU A 808 -25.75 -7.93 24.50
CA GLU A 808 -25.31 -6.84 25.38
C GLU A 808 -23.83 -6.99 25.68
N VAL A 809 -23.07 -5.93 25.43
CA VAL A 809 -21.65 -5.84 25.74
C VAL A 809 -21.31 -4.57 26.51
N LEU A 810 -20.32 -4.66 27.38
CA LEU A 810 -19.67 -3.51 28.00
C LEU A 810 -18.30 -3.32 27.36
N LEU A 811 -18.05 -2.13 26.82
CA LEU A 811 -16.79 -1.75 26.20
C LEU A 811 -16.10 -0.72 27.10
N GLN A 812 -14.86 -0.99 27.51
CA GLN A 812 -14.09 -0.07 28.34
C GLN A 812 -12.67 0.03 27.81
N THR A 813 -12.12 1.24 27.81
CA THR A 813 -10.70 1.47 27.52
C THR A 813 -10.15 2.50 28.48
N ASP A 814 -8.91 2.30 28.91
CA ASP A 814 -8.18 3.23 29.75
C ASP A 814 -7.09 3.99 28.96
N ASP A 815 -6.97 3.78 27.65
CA ASP A 815 -5.86 4.30 26.85
C ASP A 815 -6.30 5.26 25.75
N PHE A 816 -7.49 5.07 25.19
CA PHE A 816 -7.96 5.85 24.04
C PHE A 816 -9.42 6.30 24.21
N GLY A 817 -9.93 7.06 23.24
CA GLY A 817 -11.29 7.61 23.26
C GLY A 817 -11.37 9.06 23.75
N LYS A 818 -12.60 9.58 23.82
CA LYS A 818 -12.87 10.94 24.31
C LYS A 818 -12.47 11.04 25.79
N MET A 819 -11.75 12.10 26.17
CA MET A 819 -11.30 12.33 27.55
C MET A 819 -12.42 12.80 28.49
N MET A 820 -13.51 13.34 27.93
CA MET A 820 -14.65 13.84 28.71
C MET A 820 -15.59 12.67 28.99
N THR A 821 -16.02 12.53 30.25
CA THR A 821 -17.11 11.63 30.63
C THR A 821 -18.39 12.12 29.95
N PRO A 822 -19.12 11.26 29.21
CA PRO A 822 -20.34 11.66 28.54
C PRO A 822 -21.40 12.01 29.59
N THR A 823 -22.20 13.03 29.30
CA THR A 823 -23.34 13.42 30.14
C THR A 823 -24.47 12.40 30.00
N GLU A 824 -25.35 12.29 31.00
CA GLU A 824 -26.51 11.39 30.94
C GLU A 824 -27.40 11.69 29.72
N GLU A 825 -27.59 12.97 29.41
CA GLU A 825 -28.35 13.43 28.23
C GLU A 825 -27.73 12.95 26.91
N GLU A 826 -26.39 13.03 26.75
CA GLU A 826 -25.69 12.53 25.56
C GLU A 826 -25.87 11.01 25.40
N VAL A 827 -25.79 10.26 26.50
CA VAL A 827 -25.97 8.79 26.48
C VAL A 827 -27.41 8.42 26.09
N GLU A 828 -28.41 9.15 26.60
CA GLU A 828 -29.82 8.96 26.22
C GLU A 828 -30.06 9.30 24.75
N GLU A 829 -29.50 10.41 24.26
CA GLU A 829 -29.62 10.84 22.87
C GLU A 829 -28.97 9.83 21.90
N GLU A 830 -27.76 9.36 22.20
CA GLU A 830 -27.11 8.29 21.45
C GLU A 830 -27.93 7.00 21.47
N GLY A 831 -28.54 6.66 22.60
CA GLY A 831 -29.44 5.51 22.73
C GLY A 831 -30.70 5.63 21.85
N MET A 832 -31.29 6.82 21.74
CA MET A 832 -32.40 7.09 20.84
C MET A 832 -31.96 7.00 19.37
N ARG A 833 -30.85 7.66 19.01
CA ARG A 833 -30.28 7.61 17.65
C ARG A 833 -29.97 6.19 17.21
N PHE A 834 -29.39 5.38 18.10
CA PHE A 834 -29.12 3.97 17.83
C PHE A 834 -30.41 3.19 17.53
N LYS A 835 -31.45 3.33 18.36
CA LYS A 835 -32.74 2.67 18.15
C LYS A 835 -33.40 3.07 16.83
N GLU A 836 -33.33 4.36 16.48
CA GLU A 836 -33.83 4.85 15.20
C GLU A 836 -33.06 4.27 14.03
N LEU A 837 -31.73 4.19 14.13
CA LEU A 837 -30.87 3.62 13.09
C LEU A 837 -31.11 2.12 12.89
N VAL A 838 -31.28 1.36 13.99
CA VAL A 838 -31.72 -0.05 13.94
C VAL A 838 -33.03 -0.16 13.18
N LYS A 839 -34.06 0.63 13.54
CA LYS A 839 -35.38 0.59 12.89
C LYS A 839 -35.29 0.98 11.41
N LYS A 840 -34.44 1.95 11.06
CA LYS A 840 -34.20 2.36 9.67
C LYS A 840 -33.58 1.23 8.85
N PHE A 841 -32.56 0.56 9.38
CA PHE A 841 -31.89 -0.54 8.68
C PHE A 841 -32.75 -1.80 8.61
N GLU A 842 -33.51 -2.12 9.65
CA GLU A 842 -34.48 -3.24 9.59
C GLU A 842 -35.51 -3.07 8.47
N ASN A 843 -35.95 -1.83 8.18
CA ASN A 843 -36.99 -1.56 7.18
C ASN A 843 -36.48 -1.24 5.77
N GLY A 844 -35.27 -0.67 5.65
CA GLY A 844 -34.79 -0.12 4.38
C GLY A 844 -33.45 -0.64 3.87
N ALA A 845 -32.58 -1.15 4.75
CA ALA A 845 -31.23 -1.57 4.41
C ALA A 845 -30.71 -2.67 5.34
N PRO A 846 -31.35 -3.86 5.32
CA PRO A 846 -31.03 -4.94 6.26
C PRO A 846 -29.57 -5.39 6.20
N GLU A 847 -28.90 -5.26 5.04
CA GLU A 847 -27.49 -5.58 4.86
C GLU A 847 -26.56 -4.85 5.85
N MET A 848 -26.94 -3.64 6.28
CA MET A 848 -26.17 -2.79 7.21
C MET A 848 -26.50 -3.05 8.69
N LEU A 849 -27.52 -3.86 8.99
CA LEU A 849 -28.06 -4.04 10.34
C LEU A 849 -27.03 -4.62 11.33
N HIS A 850 -26.09 -5.44 10.85
CA HIS A 850 -25.05 -6.06 11.68
C HIS A 850 -24.00 -5.06 12.21
N ALA A 851 -23.91 -3.88 11.58
CA ALA A 851 -22.88 -2.88 11.84
C ALA A 851 -23.48 -1.52 12.23
N VAL A 852 -24.70 -1.50 12.79
CA VAL A 852 -25.39 -0.26 13.20
C VAL A 852 -24.50 0.63 14.08
N ASP A 853 -23.81 0.05 15.05
CA ASP A 853 -22.92 0.79 15.96
C ASP A 853 -21.75 1.44 15.22
N VAL A 854 -21.22 0.75 14.20
CA VAL A 854 -20.15 1.27 13.33
C VAL A 854 -20.64 2.44 12.48
N TYR A 855 -21.84 2.32 11.89
CA TYR A 855 -22.42 3.40 11.10
C TYR A 855 -22.77 4.63 11.94
N MET A 856 -23.32 4.42 13.14
CA MET A 856 -23.58 5.50 14.09
C MET A 856 -22.29 6.26 14.45
N ALA A 857 -21.21 5.53 14.71
CA ALA A 857 -19.91 6.14 14.97
C ALA A 857 -19.34 6.91 13.75
N SER A 858 -19.57 6.42 12.53
CA SER A 858 -19.11 7.08 11.32
C SER A 858 -19.84 8.40 11.02
N SER A 859 -21.12 8.51 11.39
CA SER A 859 -21.89 9.75 11.25
C SER A 859 -21.47 10.85 12.23
N GLU A 860 -20.79 10.52 13.33
CA GLU A 860 -20.22 11.53 14.24
C GLU A 860 -18.87 12.09 13.78
N LEU A 861 -18.21 11.43 12.81
CA LEU A 861 -16.92 11.84 12.27
C LEU A 861 -17.04 12.74 11.02
N GLN A 862 -18.26 12.93 10.51
CA GLN A 862 -18.58 13.86 9.41
C GLN A 862 -19.12 15.16 9.97
#